data_AF-A0A8T9BQU3-F1
#
_entry.id   AF-A0A8T9BQU3-F1
#
_cell.length_a   1.000
_cell.length_b   1.000
_cell.length_c   1.000
_cell.angle_alpha   90.00
_cell.angle_beta   90.00
_cell.angle_gamma   90.00
#
_symmetry.space_group_name_H-M   'P 1'
#
loop_
_entity.id
_entity.type
_entity.pdbx_description
1 polymer ?
#
loop_
_entity_poly.entity_id
_entity_poly.type
_entity_poly.pdbx_seq_one_letter_code
_entity_poly.pdbx_strand_id
1 'polypeptide(L)'
;MSKTLVVFGATGQQGSSVITNVLNDPHLSQTYKIRAITRTLDSPKAKALQEQQNVEVIQCDVSNRASLEAALTGAHTVFAMTAVSFSPADADTDLEYETGKAIADVAVQKGAQYIIFSTLPPVSSISGGKYTKVSPFDDKARIEQYIRGLPIKSAFTSLGSFMQNFELPFFAPQKADDGTYVIARHTTPETRWPLLDAVSDAGKFVGAILAEPDRYEGTTFCAAQATYSFEEISAIISEATCKTVVYKQIPLEEFKKTLVFDDDRFVEIFVEAFSSYADFGYYGKDTEKEVAWAAANAREKLTTYAEYDFHDSIKDLDRWDWPVRNEAVAKEWPEEQDQMAYLRWAFEKHLPKTPPPPRMTAQEDLDLISTTNIKMPTPKEFEDFYNSIKDRAILDWTIEDDPETKRWPDKQDRKAYHGWAIEKFLLDNRPPPYMTAQEYLDLLSTTNFNNETQRHILGSGIGSARPPDHVPLGKDEDGNIYRIFRRRDALKIHAQTIPSRTVLGHSVIGIHTNPAHTLSHTKEISEESTESNETDDLQSGGFTAYQLGQVEHFSGDDTSDLSHDYHWDPTGFAAVARLSLSGRAEGIYLVFDFYPEDPQHGDMNRTDRIDDEDWGLWYDKDETQFSCARVANASDIPSLSHDFRLELSEISKHQVRLGEAVLASNGTIIRAETIVEDL
;
A
#
# COMPACT_ATOMS: atom_id res chain seq x y z
N MET A 1 -28.63 29.01 0.19
CA MET A 1 -28.28 27.60 -0.10
C MET A 1 -27.16 27.20 0.84
N SER A 2 -27.17 25.98 1.37
CA SER A 2 -26.06 25.47 2.19
C SER A 2 -24.79 25.34 1.34
N LYS A 3 -23.65 25.73 1.92
CA LYS A 3 -22.32 25.64 1.30
C LYS A 3 -21.89 24.17 1.28
N THR A 4 -21.30 23.70 0.18
CA THR A 4 -20.74 22.34 0.14
C THR A 4 -19.36 22.35 0.78
N LEU A 5 -19.19 21.61 1.89
CA LEU A 5 -17.88 21.29 2.47
C LEU A 5 -17.43 19.92 1.98
N VAL A 6 -16.37 19.88 1.17
CA VAL A 6 -15.75 18.62 0.75
C VAL A 6 -14.69 18.23 1.77
N VAL A 7 -14.72 16.98 2.26
CA VAL A 7 -13.81 16.48 3.29
C VAL A 7 -13.05 15.27 2.76
N PHE A 8 -11.75 15.42 2.53
CA PHE A 8 -10.84 14.30 2.26
C PHE A 8 -10.51 13.53 3.54
N GLY A 9 -10.23 12.23 3.39
CA GLY A 9 -9.95 11.35 4.52
C GLY A 9 -11.15 11.14 5.45
N ALA A 10 -12.38 11.18 4.90
CA ALA A 10 -13.63 11.18 5.68
C ALA A 10 -13.80 9.98 6.61
N THR A 11 -13.22 8.83 6.28
CA THR A 11 -13.25 7.60 7.09
C THR A 11 -12.02 7.44 8.00
N GLY A 12 -11.04 8.34 7.88
CA GLY A 12 -9.87 8.43 8.75
C GLY A 12 -10.10 9.35 9.95
N GLN A 13 -9.15 9.39 10.88
CA GLN A 13 -9.30 10.07 12.18
C GLN A 13 -9.63 11.57 12.04
N GLN A 14 -8.88 12.29 11.19
CA GLN A 14 -9.06 13.73 11.00
C GLN A 14 -10.38 14.05 10.30
N GLY A 15 -10.64 13.45 9.15
CA GLY A 15 -11.83 13.74 8.35
C GLY A 15 -13.11 13.37 9.08
N SER A 16 -13.14 12.25 9.82
CA SER A 16 -14.30 11.89 10.65
C SER A 16 -14.52 12.88 11.79
N SER A 17 -13.45 13.41 12.38
CA SER A 17 -13.53 14.46 13.41
C SER A 17 -14.14 15.74 12.85
N VAL A 18 -13.67 16.19 11.68
CA VAL A 18 -14.21 17.37 10.98
C VAL A 18 -15.70 17.20 10.69
N ILE A 19 -16.10 16.04 10.14
CA ILE A 19 -17.50 15.75 9.83
C ILE A 19 -18.35 15.78 11.09
N THR A 20 -17.91 15.08 12.14
CA THR A 20 -18.63 14.99 13.41
C THR A 20 -18.80 16.37 14.04
N ASN A 21 -17.76 17.20 14.06
CA ASN A 21 -17.83 18.55 14.60
C ASN A 21 -18.81 19.43 13.82
N VAL A 22 -18.78 19.39 12.48
CA VAL A 22 -19.69 20.17 11.64
C VAL A 22 -21.16 19.73 11.82
N LEU A 23 -21.42 18.42 11.93
CA LEU A 23 -22.78 17.91 12.12
C LEU A 23 -23.34 18.22 13.51
N ASN A 24 -22.49 18.18 14.54
CA ASN A 24 -22.92 18.43 15.92
C ASN A 24 -23.02 19.92 16.26
N ASP A 25 -22.32 20.79 15.53
CA ASP A 25 -22.41 22.23 15.72
C ASP A 25 -23.69 22.81 15.08
N PRO A 26 -24.59 23.47 15.83
CA PRO A 26 -25.85 23.97 15.30
C PRO A 26 -25.71 25.05 14.21
N HIS A 27 -24.62 25.82 14.23
CA HIS A 27 -24.37 26.86 13.24
C HIS A 27 -23.73 26.27 11.98
N LEU A 28 -22.73 25.40 12.13
CA LEU A 28 -22.04 24.79 11.00
C LEU A 28 -22.94 23.81 10.24
N SER A 29 -23.74 23.00 10.94
CA SER A 29 -24.68 22.05 10.33
C SER A 29 -25.79 22.71 9.50
N GLN A 30 -26.14 23.97 9.79
CA GLN A 30 -27.07 24.77 8.99
C GLN A 30 -26.37 25.50 7.83
N THR A 31 -25.08 25.78 8.00
CA THR A 31 -24.27 26.52 7.01
C THR A 31 -23.72 25.60 5.92
N TYR A 32 -23.31 24.39 6.30
CA TYR A 32 -22.62 23.44 5.44
C TYR A 32 -23.41 22.13 5.27
N LYS A 33 -23.46 21.66 4.03
CA LYS A 33 -23.69 20.25 3.72
C LYS A 33 -22.34 19.59 3.44
N ILE A 34 -22.19 18.34 3.82
CA ILE A 34 -20.91 17.64 3.76
C ILE A 34 -20.88 16.75 2.54
N ARG A 35 -19.74 16.76 1.84
CA ARG A 35 -19.36 15.76 0.88
C ARG A 35 -18.14 15.02 1.40
N ALA A 36 -18.36 13.81 1.87
CA ALA A 36 -17.35 12.93 2.45
C ALA A 36 -16.65 12.13 1.34
N ILE A 37 -15.34 12.31 1.22
CA ILE A 37 -14.53 11.64 0.21
C ILE A 37 -13.88 10.39 0.79
N THR A 38 -14.08 9.25 0.14
CA THR A 38 -13.53 7.94 0.50
C THR A 38 -13.07 7.18 -0.76
N ARG A 39 -12.13 6.25 -0.61
CA ARG A 39 -11.74 5.33 -1.71
C ARG A 39 -12.75 4.20 -1.89
N THR A 40 -13.48 3.85 -0.83
CA THR A 40 -14.43 2.72 -0.82
C THR A 40 -15.73 3.13 -0.17
N LEU A 41 -16.85 2.82 -0.82
CA LEU A 41 -18.20 3.10 -0.32
C LEU A 41 -18.71 2.03 0.65
N ASP A 42 -18.18 0.80 0.56
CA ASP A 42 -18.73 -0.35 1.28
C ASP A 42 -18.16 -0.55 2.69
N SER A 43 -17.17 0.25 3.11
CA SER A 43 -16.63 0.16 4.46
C SER A 43 -17.69 0.53 5.52
N PRO A 44 -17.65 -0.05 6.73
CA PRO A 44 -18.61 0.28 7.79
C PRO A 44 -18.67 1.79 8.10
N LYS A 45 -17.51 2.47 8.09
CA LYS A 45 -17.43 3.92 8.31
C LYS A 45 -18.07 4.72 7.17
N ALA A 46 -17.90 4.29 5.91
CA ALA A 46 -18.55 4.94 4.78
C ALA A 46 -20.07 4.75 4.79
N LYS A 47 -20.56 3.54 5.12
CA LYS A 47 -21.99 3.27 5.28
C LYS A 47 -22.62 4.10 6.40
N ALA A 48 -21.96 4.19 7.57
CA ALA A 48 -22.42 5.04 8.67
C ALA A 48 -22.52 6.53 8.29
N LEU A 49 -21.61 7.01 7.42
CA LEU A 49 -21.69 8.36 6.86
C LEU A 49 -22.84 8.53 5.86
N GLN A 50 -23.15 7.51 5.06
CA GLN A 50 -24.28 7.54 4.11
C GLN A 50 -25.65 7.63 4.81
N GLU A 51 -25.73 7.18 6.06
CA GLU A 51 -26.96 7.26 6.87
C GLU A 51 -27.22 8.67 7.44
N GLN A 52 -26.24 9.58 7.37
CA GLN A 52 -26.38 10.94 7.91
C GLN A 52 -27.14 11.85 6.94
N GLN A 53 -28.19 12.53 7.43
CA GLN A 53 -29.11 13.33 6.59
C GLN A 53 -28.49 14.55 5.88
N ASN A 54 -27.23 14.92 6.17
CA ASN A 54 -26.52 16.06 5.56
C ASN A 54 -25.14 15.68 4.99
N VAL A 55 -24.89 14.39 4.77
CA VAL A 55 -23.62 13.88 4.24
C VAL A 55 -23.87 13.15 2.92
N GLU A 56 -23.21 13.61 1.87
CA GLU A 56 -23.06 12.89 0.60
C GLU A 56 -21.72 12.17 0.61
N VAL A 57 -21.70 10.84 0.44
CA VAL A 57 -20.45 10.08 0.36
C VAL A 57 -20.10 9.83 -1.10
N ILE A 58 -18.91 10.28 -1.52
CA ILE A 58 -18.42 10.12 -2.89
C ILE A 58 -17.14 9.27 -2.89
N GLN A 59 -17.12 8.29 -3.80
CA GLN A 59 -15.91 7.56 -4.10
C GLN A 59 -14.97 8.45 -4.91
N CYS A 60 -13.77 8.68 -4.40
CA CYS A 60 -12.72 9.39 -5.11
C CYS A 60 -11.40 8.66 -4.99
N ASP A 61 -10.74 8.48 -6.12
CA ASP A 61 -9.32 8.18 -6.17
C ASP A 61 -8.57 9.48 -6.50
N VAL A 62 -7.68 9.91 -5.60
CA VAL A 62 -6.92 11.15 -5.76
C VAL A 62 -5.86 11.06 -6.86
N SER A 63 -5.47 9.85 -7.27
CA SER A 63 -4.61 9.61 -8.44
C SER A 63 -5.38 9.73 -9.77
N ASN A 64 -6.71 9.68 -9.72
CA ASN A 64 -7.57 9.80 -10.90
C ASN A 64 -8.14 11.23 -11.00
N ARG A 65 -7.61 12.02 -11.95
CA ARG A 65 -8.04 13.40 -12.20
C ARG A 65 -9.56 13.54 -12.39
N ALA A 66 -10.17 12.67 -13.21
CA ALA A 66 -11.61 12.77 -13.50
C ALA A 66 -12.47 12.53 -12.25
N SER A 67 -12.05 11.59 -11.40
CA SER A 67 -12.67 11.31 -10.11
C SER A 67 -12.57 12.52 -9.16
N LEU A 68 -11.37 13.11 -9.07
CA LEU A 68 -11.10 14.31 -8.27
C LEU A 68 -11.92 15.52 -8.75
N GLU A 69 -12.02 15.71 -10.06
CA GLU A 69 -12.85 16.77 -10.66
C GLU A 69 -14.34 16.59 -10.36
N ALA A 70 -14.85 15.36 -10.42
CA ALA A 70 -16.24 15.06 -10.07
C ALA A 70 -16.49 15.33 -8.58
N ALA A 71 -15.60 14.87 -7.71
CA ALA A 71 -15.69 15.07 -6.26
C ALA A 71 -15.70 16.55 -5.86
N LEU A 72 -14.92 17.39 -6.53
CA LEU A 72 -14.77 18.82 -6.22
C LEU A 72 -15.79 19.73 -6.96
N THR A 73 -16.62 19.18 -7.84
CA THR A 73 -17.62 19.98 -8.56
C THR A 73 -18.66 20.58 -7.60
N GLY A 74 -18.78 21.91 -7.59
CA GLY A 74 -19.71 22.63 -6.71
C GLY A 74 -19.27 22.68 -5.24
N ALA A 75 -17.99 22.42 -4.96
CA ALA A 75 -17.38 22.66 -3.65
C ALA A 75 -17.38 24.16 -3.33
N HIS A 76 -17.74 24.51 -2.10
CA HIS A 76 -17.49 25.86 -1.57
C HIS A 76 -16.21 25.88 -0.74
N THR A 77 -16.10 24.96 0.22
CA THR A 77 -14.91 24.81 1.06
C THR A 77 -14.39 23.40 0.93
N VAL A 78 -13.07 23.23 0.90
CA VAL A 78 -12.40 21.93 0.83
C VAL A 78 -11.52 21.78 2.06
N PHE A 79 -11.79 20.77 2.89
CA PHE A 79 -10.83 20.26 3.85
C PHE A 79 -10.01 19.17 3.16
N ALA A 80 -8.73 19.46 2.94
CA ALA A 80 -7.80 18.57 2.26
C ALA A 80 -6.76 18.02 3.26
N MET A 81 -6.48 16.73 3.12
CA MET A 81 -5.38 16.05 3.80
C MET A 81 -4.79 15.03 2.82
N THR A 82 -3.48 14.82 2.92
CA THR A 82 -2.76 13.77 2.19
C THR A 82 -2.33 12.68 3.16
N ALA A 83 -2.24 11.45 2.65
CA ALA A 83 -1.69 10.32 3.37
C ALA A 83 -0.25 10.10 2.92
N VAL A 84 0.63 9.85 3.88
CA VAL A 84 2.01 9.45 3.64
C VAL A 84 2.00 8.01 3.10
N SER A 85 2.71 7.76 2.00
CA SER A 85 3.01 6.39 1.59
C SER A 85 4.29 5.93 2.28
N PHE A 86 4.17 4.88 3.10
CA PHE A 86 5.32 4.19 3.68
C PHE A 86 5.72 2.97 2.82
N SER A 87 5.41 3.00 1.53
CA SER A 87 5.88 2.00 0.57
C SER A 87 7.32 2.30 0.17
N PRO A 88 8.23 1.31 0.15
CA PRO A 88 9.59 1.49 -0.37
C PRO A 88 9.61 2.03 -1.81
N ALA A 89 8.58 1.71 -2.61
CA ALA A 89 8.43 2.17 -3.98
C ALA A 89 8.15 3.69 -4.10
N ASP A 90 7.60 4.30 -3.04
CA ASP A 90 7.17 5.70 -3.04
C ASP A 90 8.12 6.60 -2.22
N ALA A 91 9.07 6.01 -1.48
CA ALA A 91 9.88 6.71 -0.49
C ALA A 91 10.86 7.75 -1.06
N ASP A 92 11.16 7.72 -2.37
CA ASP A 92 11.95 8.75 -3.08
C ASP A 92 11.12 9.53 -4.12
N THR A 93 9.79 9.50 -4.00
CA THR A 93 8.88 10.18 -4.94
C THR A 93 8.28 11.45 -4.34
N ASP A 94 8.08 12.48 -5.16
CA ASP A 94 7.30 13.69 -4.79
C ASP A 94 5.77 13.40 -4.75
N LEU A 95 5.36 12.14 -4.59
CA LEU A 95 3.97 11.69 -4.75
C LEU A 95 3.00 12.40 -3.81
N GLU A 96 3.39 12.59 -2.54
CA GLU A 96 2.54 13.27 -1.57
C GLU A 96 2.36 14.75 -1.95
N TYR A 97 3.45 15.44 -2.31
CA TYR A 97 3.41 16.81 -2.81
C TYR A 97 2.51 16.95 -4.04
N GLU A 98 2.70 16.10 -5.05
CA GLU A 98 1.91 16.11 -6.28
C GLU A 98 0.43 15.81 -6.02
N THR A 99 0.12 14.93 -5.08
CA THR A 99 -1.26 14.64 -4.66
C THR A 99 -1.91 15.88 -4.04
N GLY A 100 -1.23 16.54 -3.10
CA GLY A 100 -1.74 17.76 -2.46
C GLY A 100 -1.92 18.90 -3.44
N LYS A 101 -0.94 19.07 -4.34
CA LYS A 101 -0.98 20.03 -5.44
C LYS A 101 -2.17 19.77 -6.37
N ALA A 102 -2.40 18.51 -6.78
CA ALA A 102 -3.51 18.15 -7.65
C ALA A 102 -4.88 18.47 -7.01
N ILE A 103 -5.06 18.16 -5.71
CA ILE A 103 -6.28 18.51 -4.97
C ILE A 103 -6.51 20.02 -4.98
N ALA A 104 -5.47 20.81 -4.69
CA ALA A 104 -5.55 22.27 -4.65
C ALA A 104 -5.86 22.86 -6.04
N ASP A 105 -5.17 22.41 -7.08
CA ASP A 105 -5.37 22.85 -8.47
C ASP A 105 -6.80 22.58 -8.94
N VAL A 106 -7.31 21.37 -8.72
CA VAL A 106 -8.66 21.01 -9.11
C VAL A 106 -9.69 21.78 -8.28
N ALA A 107 -9.45 22.02 -6.99
CA ALA A 107 -10.35 22.81 -6.16
C ALA A 107 -10.49 24.25 -6.71
N VAL A 108 -9.37 24.89 -7.07
CA VAL A 108 -9.38 26.22 -7.71
C VAL A 108 -10.09 26.16 -9.07
N GLN A 109 -9.76 25.18 -9.92
CA GLN A 109 -10.37 25.01 -11.24
C GLN A 109 -11.89 24.83 -11.18
N LYS A 110 -12.41 24.12 -10.16
CA LYS A 110 -13.85 23.90 -9.94
C LYS A 110 -14.53 25.04 -9.18
N GLY A 111 -13.80 26.12 -8.88
CA GLY A 111 -14.35 27.34 -8.29
C GLY A 111 -14.61 27.26 -6.79
N ALA A 112 -13.88 26.40 -6.05
CA ALA A 112 -13.89 26.43 -4.60
C ALA A 112 -13.50 27.83 -4.09
N GLN A 113 -14.07 28.22 -2.96
CA GLN A 113 -13.89 29.57 -2.37
C GLN A 113 -12.90 29.55 -1.21
N TYR A 114 -12.65 28.39 -0.61
CA TYR A 114 -11.78 28.26 0.56
C TYR A 114 -11.14 26.87 0.64
N ILE A 115 -9.84 26.80 0.96
CA ILE A 115 -9.13 25.54 1.26
C ILE A 115 -8.68 25.56 2.73
N ILE A 116 -8.99 24.49 3.46
CA ILE A 116 -8.39 24.19 4.76
C ILE A 116 -7.50 22.99 4.57
N PHE A 117 -6.19 23.13 4.76
CA PHE A 117 -5.24 22.03 4.52
C PHE A 117 -4.59 21.55 5.82
N SER A 118 -4.56 20.22 6.00
CA SER A 118 -3.81 19.57 7.08
C SER A 118 -2.33 19.53 6.74
N THR A 119 -1.61 20.55 7.20
CA THR A 119 -0.17 20.73 7.00
C THR A 119 0.66 20.08 8.12
N LEU A 120 1.98 20.18 8.02
CA LEU A 120 2.96 19.87 9.07
C LEU A 120 4.11 20.90 9.02
N PRO A 121 4.88 21.08 10.12
CA PRO A 121 5.95 22.07 10.16
C PRO A 121 7.12 21.69 9.23
N PRO A 122 7.76 22.66 8.54
CA PRO A 122 8.89 22.40 7.65
C PRO A 122 10.17 22.11 8.46
N VAL A 123 10.37 20.85 8.84
CA VAL A 123 11.48 20.39 9.70
C VAL A 123 12.85 20.76 9.13
N SER A 124 13.05 20.58 7.81
CA SER A 124 14.31 20.97 7.16
C SER A 124 14.60 22.46 7.30
N SER A 125 13.57 23.30 7.16
CA SER A 125 13.70 24.76 7.27
C SER A 125 13.94 25.20 8.71
N ILE A 126 13.15 24.68 9.65
CA ILE A 126 13.25 24.99 11.09
C ILE A 126 14.64 24.63 11.63
N SER A 127 15.18 23.49 11.19
CA SER A 127 16.48 22.98 11.63
C SER A 127 17.67 23.59 10.88
N GLY A 128 17.44 24.47 9.90
CA GLY A 128 18.51 25.04 9.06
C GLY A 128 19.24 23.99 8.21
N GLY A 129 18.54 22.93 7.79
CA GLY A 129 19.08 21.82 7.00
C GLY A 129 19.80 20.75 7.83
N LYS A 130 19.69 20.78 9.17
CA LYS A 130 20.28 19.75 10.04
C LYS A 130 19.52 18.43 9.98
N TYR A 131 18.19 18.48 9.87
CA TYR A 131 17.31 17.31 9.77
C TYR A 131 16.55 17.38 8.45
N THR A 132 16.88 16.49 7.51
CA THR A 132 16.37 16.53 6.13
C THR A 132 15.58 15.28 5.74
N LYS A 133 15.54 14.26 6.60
CA LYS A 133 14.90 12.97 6.32
C LYS A 133 13.43 12.93 6.71
N VAL A 134 12.92 13.96 7.40
CA VAL A 134 11.51 14.06 7.78
C VAL A 134 10.65 14.55 6.59
N SER A 135 10.82 13.90 5.42
CA SER A 135 10.20 14.30 4.15
C SER A 135 8.67 14.44 4.22
N PRO A 136 7.90 13.60 4.94
CA PRO A 136 6.44 13.76 4.96
C PRO A 136 5.98 15.07 5.63
N PHE A 137 6.79 15.63 6.53
CA PHE A 137 6.52 16.93 7.14
C PHE A 137 6.83 18.07 6.17
N ASP A 138 8.00 17.98 5.53
CA ASP A 138 8.45 18.98 4.56
C ASP A 138 7.54 19.03 3.31
N ASP A 139 7.05 17.89 2.83
CA ASP A 139 6.14 17.85 1.67
C ASP A 139 4.79 18.49 1.98
N LYS A 140 4.24 18.27 3.18
CA LYS A 140 3.02 18.97 3.62
C LYS A 140 3.27 20.47 3.75
N ALA A 141 4.41 20.89 4.28
CA ALA A 141 4.77 22.30 4.32
C ALA A 141 4.92 22.90 2.90
N ARG A 142 5.49 22.15 1.95
CA ARG A 142 5.57 22.54 0.52
C ARG A 142 4.18 22.70 -0.10
N ILE A 143 3.26 21.78 0.17
CA ILE A 143 1.86 21.89 -0.28
C ILE A 143 1.19 23.13 0.31
N GLU A 144 1.38 23.41 1.60
CA GLU A 144 0.88 24.65 2.21
C GLU A 144 1.43 25.90 1.50
N GLN A 145 2.75 25.97 1.27
CA GLN A 145 3.35 27.10 0.54
C GLN A 145 2.77 27.24 -0.86
N TYR A 146 2.53 26.12 -1.56
CA TYR A 146 1.87 26.12 -2.85
C TYR A 146 0.46 26.70 -2.77
N ILE A 147 -0.37 26.21 -1.84
CA ILE A 147 -1.76 26.68 -1.64
C ILE A 147 -1.80 28.18 -1.31
N ARG A 148 -0.85 28.68 -0.51
CA ARG A 148 -0.74 30.12 -0.20
C ARG A 148 -0.50 30.99 -1.43
N GLY A 149 0.10 30.43 -2.49
CA GLY A 149 0.33 31.12 -3.77
C GLY A 149 -0.85 31.07 -4.74
N LEU A 150 -1.90 30.29 -4.45
CA LEU A 150 -3.07 30.15 -5.32
C LEU A 150 -4.06 31.30 -5.13
N PRO A 151 -4.87 31.63 -6.17
CA PRO A 151 -5.90 32.67 -6.09
C PRO A 151 -7.16 32.18 -5.35
N ILE A 152 -6.99 31.66 -4.12
CA ILE A 152 -8.05 31.14 -3.27
C ILE A 152 -7.74 31.42 -1.79
N LYS A 153 -8.77 31.73 -1.00
CA LYS A 153 -8.60 31.87 0.44
C LYS A 153 -8.20 30.54 1.06
N SER A 154 -7.28 30.57 2.01
CA SER A 154 -6.84 29.34 2.67
C SER A 154 -6.50 29.54 4.13
N ALA A 155 -6.59 28.46 4.91
CA ALA A 155 -6.06 28.36 6.27
C ALA A 155 -5.56 26.93 6.50
N PHE A 156 -4.81 26.73 7.58
CA PHE A 156 -4.05 25.49 7.77
C PHE A 156 -4.18 24.98 9.18
N THR A 157 -4.18 23.65 9.32
CA THR A 157 -4.12 22.97 10.62
C THR A 157 -2.90 22.09 10.65
N SER A 158 -1.90 22.46 11.44
CA SER A 158 -0.71 21.66 11.70
C SER A 158 -0.94 20.83 12.95
N LEU A 159 -1.46 19.61 12.80
CA LEU A 159 -1.87 18.78 13.94
C LEU A 159 -0.67 18.29 14.75
N GLY A 160 -0.85 18.18 16.07
CA GLY A 160 0.14 17.59 16.99
C GLY A 160 0.18 16.06 16.88
N SER A 161 1.02 15.43 17.70
CA SER A 161 1.07 13.97 17.76
C SER A 161 -0.24 13.42 18.30
N PHE A 162 -0.77 12.39 17.65
CA PHE A 162 -2.05 11.82 18.03
C PHE A 162 -1.90 11.03 19.32
N MET A 163 -2.82 11.22 20.27
CA MET A 163 -2.88 10.41 21.49
C MET A 163 -3.08 8.92 21.14
N GLN A 164 -3.76 8.64 20.02
CA GLN A 164 -3.91 7.31 19.42
C GLN A 164 -2.57 6.63 19.07
N ASN A 165 -1.49 7.39 18.84
CA ASN A 165 -0.21 6.82 18.45
C ASN A 165 0.37 5.91 19.54
N PHE A 166 0.02 6.10 20.81
CA PHE A 166 0.47 5.25 21.92
C PHE A 166 -0.09 3.81 21.86
N GLU A 167 -0.95 3.49 20.89
CA GLU A 167 -1.38 2.13 20.58
C GLU A 167 -0.44 1.41 19.61
N LEU A 168 0.49 2.12 18.97
CA LEU A 168 1.49 1.54 18.07
C LEU A 168 2.68 0.99 18.87
N PRO A 169 3.24 -0.19 18.51
CA PRO A 169 4.27 -0.86 19.31
C PRO A 169 5.46 0.03 19.70
N PHE A 170 5.97 0.84 18.78
CA PHE A 170 7.15 1.68 19.05
C PHE A 170 6.83 2.95 19.86
N PHE A 171 5.56 3.33 20.02
CA PHE A 171 5.10 4.43 20.88
C PHE A 171 4.55 3.96 22.23
N ALA A 172 3.99 2.76 22.28
CA ALA A 172 3.41 2.18 23.49
C ALA A 172 4.48 1.89 24.56
N PRO A 173 4.12 1.99 25.87
CA PRO A 173 4.97 1.50 26.94
C PRO A 173 5.28 0.01 26.79
N GLN A 174 6.55 -0.36 26.85
CA GLN A 174 7.01 -1.75 26.72
C GLN A 174 7.30 -2.35 28.09
N LYS A 175 6.89 -3.60 28.32
CA LYS A 175 7.12 -4.28 29.60
C LYS A 175 8.61 -4.58 29.79
N ALA A 176 9.14 -4.25 30.96
CA ALA A 176 10.50 -4.56 31.37
C ALA A 176 10.54 -5.79 32.30
N ASP A 177 11.72 -6.38 32.47
CA ASP A 177 11.94 -7.58 33.29
C ASP A 177 11.54 -7.40 34.77
N ASP A 178 11.60 -6.18 35.28
CA ASP A 178 11.22 -5.84 36.66
C ASP A 178 9.70 -5.62 36.84
N GLY A 179 8.91 -5.80 35.78
CA GLY A 179 7.46 -5.62 35.77
C GLY A 179 7.01 -4.16 35.61
N THR A 180 7.94 -3.21 35.43
CA THR A 180 7.61 -1.84 35.02
C THR A 180 7.34 -1.77 33.52
N TYR A 181 6.71 -0.68 33.09
CA TYR A 181 6.49 -0.37 31.68
C TYR A 181 7.32 0.85 31.30
N VAL A 182 8.02 0.78 30.18
CA VAL A 182 9.01 1.77 29.79
C VAL A 182 8.65 2.39 28.46
N ILE A 183 8.57 3.72 28.44
CA ILE A 183 8.63 4.51 27.20
C ILE A 183 10.09 4.90 27.01
N ALA A 184 10.75 4.29 26.03
CA ALA A 184 12.17 4.51 25.77
C ALA A 184 12.39 5.39 24.54
N ARG A 185 13.21 6.45 24.67
CA ARG A 185 13.56 7.39 23.58
C ARG A 185 14.97 7.93 23.78
N HIS A 186 15.58 8.48 22.72
CA HIS A 186 16.89 9.11 22.84
C HIS A 186 16.87 10.57 23.33
N THR A 187 15.69 11.19 23.31
CA THR A 187 15.50 12.58 23.72
C THR A 187 15.47 12.72 25.24
N THR A 188 15.66 13.95 25.74
CA THR A 188 15.61 14.20 27.19
C THR A 188 14.18 14.01 27.75
N PRO A 189 14.01 13.62 29.02
CA PRO A 189 12.70 13.48 29.66
C PRO A 189 11.84 14.75 29.59
N GLU A 190 12.49 15.92 29.61
CA GLU A 190 11.88 17.25 29.57
C GLU A 190 11.41 17.66 28.17
N THR A 191 11.74 16.89 27.13
CA THR A 191 11.35 17.17 25.73
C THR A 191 9.83 17.32 25.64
N ARG A 192 9.38 18.50 25.21
CA ARG A 192 7.95 18.87 25.18
C ARG A 192 7.32 18.47 23.86
N TRP A 193 6.21 17.74 23.93
CA TRP A 193 5.58 17.15 22.78
C TRP A 193 4.08 17.50 22.72
N PRO A 194 3.58 18.14 21.64
CA PRO A 194 2.17 18.50 21.52
C PRO A 194 1.31 17.27 21.26
N LEU A 195 0.31 17.04 22.11
CA LEU A 195 -0.63 15.91 21.98
C LEU A 195 -2.04 16.37 21.62
N LEU A 196 -2.69 15.59 20.76
CA LEU A 196 -4.05 15.83 20.26
C LEU A 196 -4.84 14.52 20.23
N ASP A 197 -6.07 14.52 20.72
CA ASP A 197 -7.02 13.46 20.38
C ASP A 197 -7.56 13.73 18.96
N ALA A 198 -6.97 13.09 17.95
CA ALA A 198 -7.26 13.41 16.56
C ALA A 198 -8.73 13.15 16.17
N VAL A 199 -9.34 12.12 16.76
CA VAL A 199 -10.72 11.72 16.45
C VAL A 199 -11.71 12.69 17.09
N SER A 200 -11.48 13.11 18.34
CA SER A 200 -12.40 14.00 19.05
C SER A 200 -12.18 15.48 18.76
N ASP A 201 -10.93 15.88 18.49
CA ASP A 201 -10.54 17.30 18.58
C ASP A 201 -10.05 17.93 17.27
N ALA A 202 -9.58 17.17 16.27
CA ALA A 202 -9.10 17.77 15.02
C ALA A 202 -10.19 18.64 14.35
N GLY A 203 -11.44 18.17 14.40
CA GLY A 203 -12.62 18.89 13.91
C GLY A 203 -12.90 20.20 14.65
N LYS A 204 -12.51 20.35 15.92
CA LYS A 204 -12.76 21.56 16.71
C LYS A 204 -11.90 22.75 16.25
N PHE A 205 -10.71 22.48 15.72
CA PHE A 205 -9.86 23.50 15.10
C PHE A 205 -10.37 23.88 13.71
N VAL A 206 -10.70 22.89 12.88
CA VAL A 206 -11.28 23.14 11.55
C VAL A 206 -12.63 23.85 11.66
N GLY A 207 -13.45 23.50 12.65
CA GLY A 207 -14.73 24.15 12.95
C GLY A 207 -14.58 25.63 13.32
N ALA A 208 -13.50 26.01 14.03
CA ALA A 208 -13.21 27.42 14.30
C ALA A 208 -12.94 28.20 13.00
N ILE A 209 -12.16 27.62 12.09
CA ILE A 209 -11.88 28.20 10.77
C ILE A 209 -13.17 28.30 9.93
N LEU A 210 -13.99 27.25 9.91
CA LEU A 210 -15.25 27.23 9.15
C LEU A 210 -16.27 28.26 9.64
N ALA A 211 -16.26 28.57 10.93
CA ALA A 211 -17.17 29.54 11.51
C ALA A 211 -16.74 31.00 11.30
N GLU A 212 -15.44 31.27 11.29
CA GLU A 212 -14.88 32.61 11.10
C GLU A 212 -13.80 32.61 9.99
N PRO A 213 -14.14 32.25 8.74
CA PRO A 213 -13.15 32.01 7.68
C PRO A 213 -12.32 33.26 7.35
N ASP A 214 -12.93 34.45 7.36
CA ASP A 214 -12.19 35.70 7.09
C ASP A 214 -11.24 36.09 8.22
N ARG A 215 -11.50 35.66 9.46
CA ARG A 215 -10.62 35.93 10.61
C ARG A 215 -9.34 35.09 10.55
N TYR A 216 -9.46 33.87 10.03
CA TYR A 216 -8.38 32.88 10.03
C TYR A 216 -7.72 32.70 8.66
N GLU A 217 -8.07 33.52 7.67
CA GLU A 217 -7.42 33.53 6.37
C GLU A 217 -5.90 33.68 6.51
N GLY A 218 -5.15 32.80 5.85
CA GLY A 218 -3.69 32.71 5.90
C GLY A 218 -3.11 32.14 7.21
N THR A 219 -3.93 31.80 8.20
CA THR A 219 -3.46 31.38 9.53
C THR A 219 -3.20 29.88 9.59
N THR A 220 -2.16 29.47 10.33
CA THR A 220 -1.86 28.07 10.63
C THR A 220 -2.09 27.79 12.12
N PHE A 221 -3.00 26.87 12.43
CA PHE A 221 -3.21 26.41 13.80
C PHE A 221 -2.21 25.30 14.12
N CYS A 222 -1.30 25.55 15.08
CA CYS A 222 -0.47 24.51 15.70
C CYS A 222 -1.34 23.67 16.66
N ALA A 223 -2.14 22.79 16.08
CA ALA A 223 -3.33 22.20 16.68
C ALA A 223 -2.98 21.03 17.60
N ALA A 224 -2.94 21.32 18.89
CA ALA A 224 -2.84 20.34 19.97
C ALA A 224 -3.59 20.87 21.20
N GLN A 225 -3.91 19.98 22.13
CA GLN A 225 -4.54 20.41 23.38
C GLN A 225 -3.53 21.10 24.30
N ALA A 226 -2.35 20.50 24.45
CA ALA A 226 -1.22 21.04 25.19
C ALA A 226 0.06 20.31 24.77
N THR A 227 1.19 20.81 25.24
CA THR A 227 2.49 20.12 25.18
C THR A 227 2.76 19.41 26.51
N TYR A 228 3.25 18.19 26.43
CA TYR A 228 3.59 17.35 27.58
C TYR A 228 5.05 16.91 27.52
N SER A 229 5.73 16.83 28.66
CA SER A 229 7.01 16.12 28.75
C SER A 229 6.77 14.61 28.67
N PHE A 230 7.81 13.84 28.33
CA PHE A 230 7.66 12.39 28.35
C PHE A 230 7.44 11.84 29.78
N GLU A 231 7.93 12.53 30.81
CA GLU A 231 7.63 12.18 32.21
C GLU A 231 6.15 12.39 32.54
N GLU A 232 5.55 13.51 32.10
CA GLU A 232 4.12 13.78 32.28
C GLU A 232 3.28 12.73 31.54
N ILE A 233 3.67 12.39 30.31
CA ILE A 233 3.03 11.33 29.52
C ILE A 233 3.07 9.99 30.27
N SER A 234 4.25 9.57 30.72
CA SER A 234 4.40 8.33 31.49
C SER A 234 3.58 8.34 32.77
N ALA A 235 3.56 9.45 33.51
CA ALA A 235 2.78 9.59 34.73
C ALA A 235 1.27 9.46 34.48
N ILE A 236 0.76 10.11 33.42
CA ILE A 236 -0.66 10.05 33.05
C ILE A 236 -1.05 8.62 32.64
N ILE A 237 -0.24 7.94 31.83
CA ILE A 237 -0.50 6.53 31.47
C ILE A 237 -0.42 5.64 32.71
N SER A 238 0.54 5.89 33.61
CA SER A 238 0.68 5.14 34.86
C SER A 238 -0.58 5.24 35.72
N GLU A 239 -1.13 6.44 35.87
CA GLU A 239 -2.39 6.68 36.59
C GLU A 239 -3.58 6.01 35.90
N ALA A 240 -3.71 6.16 34.59
CA ALA A 240 -4.83 5.60 33.82
C ALA A 240 -4.86 4.06 33.81
N THR A 241 -3.68 3.42 33.84
CA THR A 241 -3.54 1.96 33.74
C THR A 241 -3.37 1.26 35.08
N CYS A 242 -3.17 2.01 36.17
CA CYS A 242 -2.72 1.48 37.47
C CYS A 242 -1.43 0.64 37.40
N LYS A 243 -0.59 0.84 36.36
CA LYS A 243 0.71 0.18 36.19
C LYS A 243 1.83 1.19 36.37
N THR A 244 2.99 0.74 36.82
CA THR A 244 4.18 1.61 36.91
C THR A 244 4.72 1.85 35.51
N VAL A 245 4.47 3.04 34.95
CA VAL A 245 5.00 3.47 33.65
C VAL A 245 6.05 4.53 33.88
N VAL A 246 7.24 4.33 33.32
CA VAL A 246 8.39 5.24 33.45
C VAL A 246 8.95 5.61 32.09
N TYR A 247 9.51 6.81 32.01
CA TYR A 247 10.30 7.20 30.85
C TYR A 247 11.76 6.79 31.06
N LYS A 248 12.39 6.28 30.01
CA LYS A 248 13.83 5.99 30.02
C LYS A 248 14.50 6.65 28.82
N GLN A 249 15.40 7.58 29.09
CA GLN A 249 16.31 8.05 28.07
C GLN A 249 17.35 6.96 27.76
N ILE A 250 17.46 6.60 26.49
CA ILE A 250 18.41 5.60 25.97
C ILE A 250 19.33 6.23 24.92
N PRO A 251 20.50 5.66 24.62
CA PRO A 251 21.33 6.14 23.51
C PRO A 251 20.59 6.09 22.16
N LEU A 252 20.95 6.99 21.24
CA LEU A 252 20.38 7.05 19.88
C LEU A 252 20.40 5.70 19.17
N GLU A 253 21.53 5.01 19.21
CA GLU A 253 21.71 3.70 18.57
C GLU A 253 20.86 2.60 19.19
N GLU A 254 20.51 2.72 20.48
CA GLU A 254 19.57 1.79 21.13
C GLU A 254 18.15 2.10 20.68
N PHE A 255 17.78 3.39 20.57
CA PHE A 255 16.48 3.80 20.07
C PHE A 255 16.24 3.36 18.63
N LYS A 256 17.25 3.50 17.74
CA LYS A 256 17.17 3.00 16.35
C LYS A 256 16.74 1.52 16.29
N LYS A 257 17.30 0.68 17.15
CA LYS A 257 16.98 -0.76 17.21
C LYS A 257 15.57 -1.06 17.69
N THR A 258 14.91 -0.13 18.39
CA THR A 258 13.52 -0.28 18.81
C THR A 258 12.52 -0.02 17.66
N LEU A 259 12.96 0.64 16.60
CA LEU A 259 12.15 0.94 15.42
C LEU A 259 12.25 -0.23 14.44
N VAL A 260 11.23 -1.08 14.43
CA VAL A 260 11.17 -2.24 13.52
C VAL A 260 10.37 -1.84 12.28
N PHE A 261 11.08 -1.31 11.29
CA PHE A 261 10.55 -1.06 9.94
C PHE A 261 11.36 -1.91 8.94
N ASP A 262 10.71 -2.36 7.86
CA ASP A 262 11.36 -3.15 6.81
C ASP A 262 12.35 -2.32 5.97
N ASP A 263 12.31 -0.99 6.09
CA ASP A 263 13.13 -0.04 5.37
C ASP A 263 13.73 1.01 6.33
N ASP A 264 15.07 1.11 6.34
CA ASP A 264 15.84 2.01 7.19
C ASP A 264 15.47 3.49 6.98
N ARG A 265 14.92 3.87 5.82
CA ARG A 265 14.46 5.24 5.57
C ARG A 265 13.35 5.64 6.55
N PHE A 266 12.47 4.71 6.92
CA PHE A 266 11.43 4.97 7.91
C PHE A 266 11.99 5.09 9.32
N VAL A 267 13.04 4.32 9.65
CA VAL A 267 13.78 4.49 10.91
C VAL A 267 14.35 5.90 11.02
N GLU A 268 15.02 6.38 9.96
CA GLU A 268 15.63 7.71 9.94
C GLU A 268 14.59 8.84 10.02
N ILE A 269 13.40 8.70 9.41
CA ILE A 269 12.29 9.66 9.56
C ILE A 269 11.96 9.88 11.04
N PHE A 270 11.74 8.82 11.81
CA PHE A 270 11.37 8.95 13.22
C PHE A 270 12.53 9.45 14.06
N VAL A 271 13.74 8.96 13.81
CA VAL A 271 14.95 9.38 14.51
C VAL A 271 15.18 10.89 14.37
N GLU A 272 15.15 11.40 13.12
CA GLU A 272 15.34 12.82 12.87
C GLU A 272 14.15 13.65 13.38
N ALA A 273 12.92 13.15 13.27
CA ALA A 273 11.75 13.82 13.81
C ALA A 273 11.88 14.07 15.32
N PHE A 274 12.12 13.02 16.11
CA PHE A 274 12.29 13.16 17.56
C PHE A 274 13.51 14.02 17.93
N SER A 275 14.62 13.87 17.20
CA SER A 275 15.81 14.71 17.41
C SER A 275 15.52 16.18 17.15
N SER A 276 14.80 16.49 16.06
CA SER A 276 14.40 17.85 15.73
C SER A 276 13.46 18.45 16.77
N TYR A 277 12.54 17.65 17.31
CA TYR A 277 11.62 18.13 18.35
C TYR A 277 12.38 18.50 19.63
N ALA A 278 13.39 17.71 20.00
CA ALA A 278 14.23 18.01 21.16
C ALA A 278 15.08 19.26 20.96
N ASP A 279 15.65 19.45 19.77
CA ASP A 279 16.56 20.57 19.49
C ASP A 279 15.85 21.90 19.20
N PHE A 280 14.71 21.83 18.51
CA PHE A 280 14.06 23.01 17.93
C PHE A 280 12.60 23.18 18.35
N GLY A 281 11.98 22.20 19.00
CA GLY A 281 10.53 22.17 19.27
C GLY A 281 9.73 21.66 18.08
N TYR A 282 8.57 21.03 18.34
CA TYR A 282 7.74 20.38 17.32
C TYR A 282 7.32 21.31 16.18
N TYR A 283 6.88 22.53 16.49
CA TYR A 283 6.55 23.59 15.53
C TYR A 283 7.64 24.68 15.45
N GLY A 284 8.84 24.40 15.95
CA GLY A 284 9.90 25.39 16.16
C GLY A 284 9.89 26.01 17.57
N LYS A 285 10.75 27.01 17.78
CA LYS A 285 11.06 27.57 19.12
C LYS A 285 9.85 28.10 19.90
N ASP A 286 8.79 28.49 19.21
CA ASP A 286 7.58 29.07 19.80
C ASP A 286 6.46 28.02 20.00
N THR A 287 6.78 26.72 19.89
CA THR A 287 5.83 25.58 19.97
C THR A 287 4.77 25.75 21.07
N GLU A 288 5.17 25.94 22.33
CA GLU A 288 4.22 26.03 23.44
C GLU A 288 3.26 27.22 23.32
N LYS A 289 3.78 28.36 22.84
CA LYS A 289 2.98 29.58 22.64
C LYS A 289 1.98 29.40 21.50
N GLU A 290 2.41 28.83 20.38
CA GLU A 290 1.54 28.59 19.22
C GLU A 290 0.46 27.54 19.55
N VAL A 291 0.79 26.49 20.30
CA VAL A 291 -0.18 25.50 20.80
C VAL A 291 -1.17 26.14 21.76
N ALA A 292 -0.71 26.95 22.72
CA ALA A 292 -1.61 27.62 23.67
C ALA A 292 -2.57 28.58 22.94
N TRP A 293 -2.10 29.30 21.93
CA TRP A 293 -2.95 30.14 21.10
C TRP A 293 -3.96 29.31 20.32
N ALA A 294 -3.53 28.23 19.65
CA ALA A 294 -4.42 27.37 18.88
C ALA A 294 -5.50 26.76 19.78
N ALA A 295 -5.13 26.22 20.94
CA ALA A 295 -6.05 25.63 21.91
C ALA A 295 -7.08 26.64 22.44
N ALA A 296 -6.65 27.89 22.70
CA ALA A 296 -7.55 28.96 23.14
C ALA A 296 -8.53 29.44 22.04
N ASN A 297 -8.21 29.18 20.77
CA ASN A 297 -9.06 29.54 19.63
C ASN A 297 -9.79 28.32 19.03
N ALA A 298 -9.64 27.13 19.60
CA ALA A 298 -10.46 25.98 19.25
C ALA A 298 -11.93 26.26 19.60
N ARG A 299 -12.85 25.71 18.79
CA ARG A 299 -14.27 26.02 18.90
C ARG A 299 -14.93 25.46 20.17
N GLU A 300 -14.37 24.39 20.71
CA GLU A 300 -14.86 23.65 21.87
C GLU A 300 -13.72 23.26 22.80
N LYS A 301 -14.04 22.83 24.03
CA LYS A 301 -13.05 22.30 24.96
C LYS A 301 -12.38 21.06 24.33
N LEU A 302 -11.06 21.07 24.34
CA LEU A 302 -10.22 19.96 23.88
C LEU A 302 -10.07 18.90 24.98
N THR A 303 -9.93 17.64 24.57
CA THR A 303 -9.69 16.50 25.45
C THR A 303 -8.27 16.59 26.00
N THR A 304 -8.14 16.69 27.33
CA THR A 304 -6.81 16.61 27.96
C THR A 304 -6.26 15.18 27.89
N TYR A 305 -4.94 15.00 27.98
CA TYR A 305 -4.38 13.65 27.92
C TYR A 305 -4.82 12.75 29.09
N ALA A 306 -5.13 13.34 30.24
CA ALA A 306 -5.70 12.62 31.39
C ALA A 306 -7.18 12.25 31.21
N GLU A 307 -7.94 13.01 30.41
CA GLU A 307 -9.33 12.70 30.05
C GLU A 307 -9.43 11.75 28.85
N TYR A 308 -8.33 11.56 28.11
CA TYR A 308 -8.30 10.67 26.94
C TYR A 308 -8.70 9.25 27.36
N ASP A 309 -9.72 8.71 26.71
CA ASP A 309 -10.16 7.35 26.96
C ASP A 309 -9.18 6.38 26.30
N PHE A 310 -8.16 6.00 27.06
CA PHE A 310 -7.22 4.96 26.65
C PHE A 310 -8.02 3.72 26.24
N HIS A 311 -7.91 3.32 24.97
CA HIS A 311 -8.56 2.13 24.45
C HIS A 311 -8.20 0.91 25.31
N ASP A 312 -9.05 -0.12 25.35
CA ASP A 312 -8.85 -1.30 26.20
C ASP A 312 -7.46 -1.96 26.01
N SER A 313 -6.83 -1.76 24.86
CA SER A 313 -5.47 -2.19 24.52
C SER A 313 -4.36 -1.55 25.35
N ILE A 314 -4.51 -0.30 25.81
CA ILE A 314 -3.56 0.36 26.72
C ILE A 314 -3.95 0.09 28.19
N LYS A 315 -5.24 -0.12 28.49
CA LYS A 315 -5.69 -0.49 29.85
C LYS A 315 -5.24 -1.88 30.28
N ASP A 316 -5.00 -2.78 29.32
CA ASP A 316 -4.41 -4.10 29.53
C ASP A 316 -3.01 -4.19 28.94
N LEU A 317 -2.05 -3.45 29.52
CA LEU A 317 -0.65 -3.48 29.12
C LEU A 317 -0.01 -4.89 29.21
N ASP A 318 -0.64 -5.86 29.90
CA ASP A 318 -0.17 -7.25 29.97
C ASP A 318 -0.57 -8.08 28.75
N ARG A 319 -1.53 -7.61 27.94
CA ARG A 319 -1.97 -8.28 26.70
C ARG A 319 -0.92 -8.29 25.59
N TRP A 320 0.09 -7.43 25.70
CA TRP A 320 1.13 -7.22 24.69
C TRP A 320 2.49 -7.71 25.19
N ASP A 321 2.65 -9.02 25.34
CA ASP A 321 3.99 -9.64 25.37
C ASP A 321 4.47 -9.77 23.92
N TRP A 322 4.84 -8.65 23.31
CA TRP A 322 5.44 -8.66 21.97
C TRP A 322 6.83 -9.27 22.08
N PRO A 323 7.22 -10.25 21.25
CA PRO A 323 8.55 -10.83 21.29
C PRO A 323 9.58 -9.78 20.89
N VAL A 324 10.06 -9.01 21.86
CA VAL A 324 11.37 -8.34 21.79
C VAL A 324 12.35 -9.46 21.48
N ARG A 325 13.12 -9.36 20.38
CA ARG A 325 14.18 -10.33 20.03
C ARG A 325 15.09 -10.51 21.24
N ASN A 326 14.81 -11.57 22.00
CA ASN A 326 15.49 -11.87 23.24
C ASN A 326 16.87 -12.41 22.84
N GLU A 327 17.96 -11.74 23.24
CA GLU A 327 19.34 -12.12 22.86
C GLU A 327 19.70 -13.56 23.28
N ALA A 328 18.95 -14.15 24.22
CA ALA A 328 19.06 -15.56 24.59
C ALA A 328 18.60 -16.51 23.47
N VAL A 329 17.64 -16.09 22.62
CA VAL A 329 17.11 -16.88 21.49
C VAL A 329 18.02 -16.76 20.26
N ALA A 330 18.68 -15.61 20.08
CA ALA A 330 19.63 -15.39 18.98
C ALA A 330 20.89 -16.28 19.07
N LYS A 331 21.24 -16.76 20.26
CA LYS A 331 22.41 -17.64 20.47
C LYS A 331 22.20 -19.11 20.11
N GLU A 332 20.96 -19.55 19.92
CA GLU A 332 20.63 -20.95 19.63
C GLU A 332 20.21 -21.20 18.16
N TRP A 333 20.25 -20.18 17.29
CA TRP A 333 19.80 -20.28 15.89
C TRP A 333 20.97 -20.56 14.93
N PRO A 334 20.89 -21.58 14.04
CA PRO A 334 21.87 -21.77 12.97
C PRO A 334 21.67 -20.69 11.89
N GLU A 335 22.76 -20.12 11.39
CA GLU A 335 22.83 -18.90 10.56
C GLU A 335 22.12 -18.92 9.19
N GLU A 336 21.33 -19.92 8.83
CA GLU A 336 20.65 -19.96 7.52
C GLU A 336 19.21 -20.46 7.66
N GLN A 337 18.24 -19.53 7.55
CA GLN A 337 16.89 -19.64 6.94
C GLN A 337 15.82 -18.72 7.57
N ASP A 338 15.00 -18.16 6.68
CA ASP A 338 13.67 -17.49 6.76
C ASP A 338 12.98 -17.28 8.15
N GLN A 339 12.47 -16.06 8.36
CA GLN A 339 11.64 -15.63 9.50
C GLN A 339 10.41 -16.54 9.77
N MET A 340 9.83 -17.15 8.73
CA MET A 340 8.68 -18.05 8.90
C MET A 340 9.05 -19.44 9.46
N ALA A 341 10.32 -19.84 9.37
CA ALA A 341 10.84 -21.04 10.01
C ALA A 341 11.12 -20.79 11.51
N TYR A 342 11.60 -19.59 11.85
CA TYR A 342 11.81 -19.14 13.23
C TYR A 342 10.50 -19.14 14.04
N LEU A 343 9.43 -18.59 13.46
CA LEU A 343 8.11 -18.57 14.11
C LEU A 343 7.60 -20.00 14.37
N ARG A 344 7.70 -20.91 13.38
CA ARG A 344 7.28 -22.32 13.54
C ARG A 344 8.09 -23.07 14.60
N TRP A 345 9.41 -22.93 14.60
CA TRP A 345 10.27 -23.55 15.62
C TRP A 345 9.96 -23.05 17.04
N ALA A 346 9.73 -21.74 17.20
CA ALA A 346 9.36 -21.15 18.48
C ALA A 346 7.99 -21.66 18.99
N PHE A 347 7.02 -21.82 18.07
CA PHE A 347 5.72 -22.41 18.39
C PHE A 347 5.81 -23.88 18.83
N GLU A 348 6.66 -24.69 18.20
CA GLU A 348 6.79 -26.12 18.51
C GLU A 348 7.54 -26.41 19.82
N LYS A 349 8.53 -25.59 20.20
CA LYS A 349 9.36 -25.84 21.40
C LYS A 349 8.70 -25.41 22.71
N HIS A 350 7.82 -24.40 22.69
CA HIS A 350 7.38 -23.69 23.90
C HIS A 350 5.90 -23.84 24.27
N LEU A 351 5.11 -24.65 23.55
CA LEU A 351 3.74 -24.99 23.97
C LEU A 351 3.74 -25.99 25.17
N PRO A 352 2.86 -25.81 26.17
CA PRO A 352 2.79 -26.68 27.34
C PRO A 352 2.32 -28.09 26.99
N LYS A 353 3.14 -29.10 27.32
CA LYS A 353 2.86 -30.53 27.14
C LYS A 353 1.98 -31.08 28.26
N THR A 354 0.66 -30.92 28.15
CA THR A 354 -0.30 -31.73 28.93
C THR A 354 -1.38 -32.28 28.01
N PRO A 355 -1.66 -33.61 28.04
CA PRO A 355 -2.70 -34.19 27.20
C PRO A 355 -4.09 -33.84 27.75
N PRO A 356 -5.13 -33.74 26.90
CA PRO A 356 -6.50 -33.55 27.36
C PRO A 356 -7.01 -34.81 28.08
N PRO A 357 -7.96 -34.69 29.04
CA PRO A 357 -8.51 -35.84 29.75
C PRO A 357 -9.34 -36.76 28.83
N PRO A 358 -9.53 -38.05 29.21
CA PRO A 358 -10.19 -39.03 28.34
C PRO A 358 -11.68 -38.72 28.17
N ARG A 359 -12.19 -38.93 26.94
CA ARG A 359 -13.59 -38.72 26.56
C ARG A 359 -14.51 -39.79 27.18
N MET A 360 -15.64 -39.34 27.74
CA MET A 360 -16.74 -40.19 28.21
C MET A 360 -17.38 -40.97 27.04
N THR A 361 -18.08 -42.06 27.37
CA THR A 361 -18.71 -42.93 26.36
C THR A 361 -20.07 -42.39 25.91
N ALA A 362 -20.49 -42.72 24.68
CA ALA A 362 -21.71 -42.18 24.06
C ALA A 362 -23.02 -42.45 24.84
N GLN A 363 -23.05 -43.46 25.71
CA GLN A 363 -24.21 -43.71 26.59
C GLN A 363 -24.21 -42.78 27.82
N GLU A 364 -23.02 -42.41 28.33
CA GLU A 364 -22.89 -41.40 29.39
C GLU A 364 -23.19 -40.00 28.86
N ASP A 365 -22.85 -39.69 27.60
CA ASP A 365 -23.30 -38.47 26.90
C ASP A 365 -24.82 -38.43 26.75
N LEU A 366 -25.46 -39.56 26.42
CA LEU A 366 -26.93 -39.64 26.27
C LEU A 366 -27.68 -39.58 27.61
N ASP A 367 -27.11 -40.13 28.68
CA ASP A 367 -27.66 -39.99 30.03
C ASP A 367 -27.46 -38.56 30.56
N LEU A 368 -26.38 -37.87 30.16
CA LEU A 368 -26.22 -36.42 30.36
C LEU A 368 -27.26 -35.62 29.55
N ILE A 369 -27.50 -35.96 28.27
CA ILE A 369 -28.44 -35.28 27.37
C ILE A 369 -29.91 -35.53 27.77
N SER A 370 -30.24 -36.67 28.38
CA SER A 370 -31.60 -36.93 28.88
C SER A 370 -31.87 -36.28 30.24
N THR A 371 -30.82 -35.94 30.99
CA THR A 371 -30.91 -35.22 32.27
C THR A 371 -30.64 -33.72 32.15
N THR A 372 -30.06 -33.26 31.04
CA THR A 372 -29.85 -31.85 30.73
C THR A 372 -30.61 -31.48 29.47
N ASN A 373 -31.57 -30.59 29.66
CA ASN A 373 -32.52 -30.12 28.67
C ASN A 373 -31.83 -29.19 27.63
N ILE A 374 -30.82 -29.68 26.92
CA ILE A 374 -29.99 -28.89 25.99
C ILE A 374 -30.24 -29.37 24.55
N LYS A 375 -30.69 -28.44 23.71
CA LYS A 375 -31.09 -28.67 22.32
C LYS A 375 -30.01 -28.10 21.40
N MET A 376 -29.35 -28.96 20.61
CA MET A 376 -28.33 -28.55 19.63
C MET A 376 -28.92 -27.57 18.59
N PRO A 377 -28.18 -26.53 18.15
CA PRO A 377 -28.62 -25.60 17.11
C PRO A 377 -28.75 -26.26 15.73
N THR A 378 -29.72 -25.82 14.94
CA THR A 378 -29.96 -26.28 13.57
C THR A 378 -29.12 -25.50 12.53
N PRO A 379 -28.82 -26.04 11.34
CA PRO A 379 -28.09 -25.32 10.30
C PRO A 379 -28.72 -23.97 9.90
N LYS A 380 -30.05 -23.87 9.98
CA LYS A 380 -30.77 -22.61 9.72
C LYS A 380 -30.50 -21.56 10.80
N GLU A 381 -30.37 -21.97 12.06
CA GLU A 381 -30.03 -21.06 13.16
C GLU A 381 -28.57 -20.58 13.07
N PHE A 382 -27.66 -21.40 12.53
CA PHE A 382 -26.31 -20.96 12.17
C PHE A 382 -26.32 -19.96 11.02
N GLU A 383 -27.15 -20.20 10.00
CA GLU A 383 -27.22 -19.31 8.83
C GLU A 383 -27.85 -17.96 9.14
N ASP A 384 -28.92 -17.93 9.93
CA ASP A 384 -29.54 -16.69 10.40
C ASP A 384 -28.57 -15.89 11.27
N PHE A 385 -27.78 -16.56 12.11
CA PHE A 385 -26.79 -15.90 12.95
C PHE A 385 -25.58 -15.40 12.15
N TYR A 386 -25.03 -16.20 11.25
CA TYR A 386 -23.95 -15.79 10.35
C TYR A 386 -24.38 -14.59 9.50
N ASN A 387 -25.58 -14.60 8.92
CA ASN A 387 -26.07 -13.44 8.18
C ASN A 387 -26.23 -12.18 9.04
N SER A 388 -26.42 -12.31 10.36
CA SER A 388 -26.51 -11.18 11.27
C SER A 388 -25.15 -10.60 11.67
N ILE A 389 -24.06 -11.36 11.50
CA ILE A 389 -22.71 -10.95 11.94
C ILE A 389 -21.67 -10.90 10.79
N LYS A 390 -21.93 -11.49 9.62
CA LYS A 390 -20.96 -11.64 8.51
C LYS A 390 -20.41 -10.33 7.96
N ASP A 391 -21.15 -9.23 8.09
CA ASP A 391 -20.72 -7.90 7.64
C ASP A 391 -19.86 -7.17 8.70
N ARG A 392 -19.64 -7.81 9.86
CA ARG A 392 -18.79 -7.37 10.94
C ARG A 392 -17.56 -8.28 10.92
N ALA A 393 -16.44 -7.75 10.45
CA ALA A 393 -15.19 -8.50 10.31
C ALA A 393 -14.65 -8.96 11.68
N ILE A 394 -15.10 -10.12 12.16
CA ILE A 394 -14.43 -10.90 13.20
C ILE A 394 -14.38 -12.34 12.72
N LEU A 395 -13.32 -12.63 11.96
CA LEU A 395 -12.77 -13.97 11.91
C LEU A 395 -11.35 -13.82 12.44
N ASP A 396 -11.24 -13.58 13.75
CA ASP A 396 -10.04 -13.87 14.51
C ASP A 396 -10.18 -15.30 15.05
N TRP A 397 -9.43 -16.19 14.42
CA TRP A 397 -9.56 -17.65 14.50
C TRP A 397 -8.94 -18.24 15.78
N THR A 398 -8.45 -17.37 16.66
CA THR A 398 -7.74 -17.75 17.88
C THR A 398 -8.54 -17.50 19.16
N ILE A 399 -9.71 -16.85 19.05
CA ILE A 399 -10.51 -16.44 20.19
C ILE A 399 -11.54 -17.54 20.55
N GLU A 400 -11.26 -18.33 21.60
CA GLU A 400 -12.25 -19.23 22.21
C GLU A 400 -13.39 -18.47 22.94
N ASP A 401 -13.33 -17.14 23.01
CA ASP A 401 -14.10 -16.31 23.95
C ASP A 401 -14.75 -15.05 23.30
N ASP A 402 -15.27 -15.18 22.09
CA ASP A 402 -16.00 -14.10 21.40
C ASP A 402 -17.38 -13.85 22.06
N PRO A 403 -17.73 -12.59 22.43
CA PRO A 403 -18.99 -12.25 23.11
C PRO A 403 -20.27 -12.60 22.35
N GLU A 404 -20.24 -12.63 21.01
CA GLU A 404 -21.41 -12.93 20.18
C GLU A 404 -21.58 -14.45 20.00
N THR A 405 -20.48 -15.20 19.98
CA THR A 405 -20.51 -16.68 19.96
C THR A 405 -20.99 -17.29 21.30
N LYS A 406 -21.00 -16.51 22.39
CA LYS A 406 -21.58 -16.89 23.70
C LYS A 406 -23.09 -17.10 23.67
N ARG A 407 -23.77 -16.77 22.55
CA ARG A 407 -25.16 -17.16 22.31
C ARG A 407 -25.38 -18.67 22.42
N TRP A 408 -24.38 -19.48 22.09
CA TRP A 408 -24.43 -20.91 22.40
C TRP A 408 -23.64 -21.17 23.67
N PRO A 409 -24.30 -21.59 24.75
CA PRO A 409 -23.67 -21.75 26.06
C PRO A 409 -22.67 -22.90 26.07
N ASP A 410 -22.85 -23.89 25.21
CA ASP A 410 -22.00 -25.09 25.14
C ASP A 410 -20.78 -24.93 24.21
N LYS A 411 -19.63 -25.45 24.66
CA LYS A 411 -18.35 -25.32 23.94
C LYS A 411 -18.31 -26.15 22.65
N GLN A 412 -19.10 -27.22 22.56
CA GLN A 412 -19.18 -28.10 21.39
C GLN A 412 -20.04 -27.45 20.29
N ASP A 413 -21.12 -26.75 20.67
CA ASP A 413 -21.95 -25.95 19.75
C ASP A 413 -21.19 -24.76 19.14
N ARG A 414 -20.38 -24.05 19.96
CA ARG A 414 -19.50 -22.98 19.46
C ARG A 414 -18.50 -23.49 18.43
N LYS A 415 -17.92 -24.68 18.67
CA LYS A 415 -17.03 -25.35 17.71
C LYS A 415 -17.75 -25.79 16.43
N ALA A 416 -18.98 -26.28 16.55
CA ALA A 416 -19.78 -26.70 15.39
C ALA A 416 -20.15 -25.52 14.48
N TYR A 417 -20.53 -24.38 15.05
CA TYR A 417 -20.76 -23.16 14.27
C TYR A 417 -19.49 -22.63 13.64
N HIS A 418 -18.37 -22.57 14.38
CA HIS A 418 -17.11 -22.13 13.78
C HIS A 418 -16.80 -23.01 12.58
N GLY A 419 -16.83 -24.35 12.69
CA GLY A 419 -16.64 -25.23 11.53
C GLY A 419 -17.55 -24.91 10.33
N TRP A 420 -18.84 -24.67 10.57
CA TRP A 420 -19.81 -24.35 9.52
C TRP A 420 -19.63 -22.94 8.91
N ALA A 421 -19.37 -21.92 9.73
CA ALA A 421 -19.18 -20.54 9.29
C ALA A 421 -17.90 -20.37 8.46
N ILE A 422 -16.88 -21.19 8.75
CA ILE A 422 -15.64 -21.27 7.97
C ILE A 422 -15.92 -21.80 6.57
N GLU A 423 -16.66 -22.89 6.47
CA GLU A 423 -17.06 -23.47 5.19
C GLU A 423 -17.90 -22.47 4.37
N LYS A 424 -18.79 -21.72 5.03
CA LYS A 424 -19.61 -20.66 4.42
C LYS A 424 -18.81 -19.43 3.98
N PHE A 425 -17.90 -18.92 4.82
CA PHE A 425 -17.03 -17.79 4.49
C PHE A 425 -16.10 -18.11 3.32
N LEU A 426 -15.55 -19.32 3.28
CA LEU A 426 -14.73 -19.81 2.16
C LEU A 426 -15.55 -20.00 0.87
N LEU A 427 -16.87 -20.20 0.96
CA LEU A 427 -17.79 -20.23 -0.18
C LEU A 427 -18.16 -18.81 -0.66
N ASP A 428 -18.37 -17.87 0.26
CA ASP A 428 -18.83 -16.49 -0.02
C ASP A 428 -17.69 -15.53 -0.44
N ASN A 429 -16.48 -15.69 0.10
CA ASN A 429 -15.30 -14.84 -0.16
C ASN A 429 -14.24 -15.55 -1.00
N ARG A 430 -14.66 -16.32 -2.00
CA ARG A 430 -13.71 -16.79 -2.98
C ARG A 430 -13.04 -15.57 -3.63
N PRO A 431 -11.70 -15.54 -3.80
CA PRO A 431 -11.07 -14.62 -4.75
C PRO A 431 -11.83 -14.70 -6.10
N PRO A 432 -11.74 -13.69 -6.99
CA PRO A 432 -12.16 -13.93 -8.38
C PRO A 432 -11.57 -15.29 -8.77
N PRO A 433 -12.39 -16.19 -9.36
CA PRO A 433 -12.02 -17.59 -9.50
C PRO A 433 -10.59 -17.64 -9.99
N TYR A 434 -9.75 -18.44 -9.30
CA TYR A 434 -8.36 -18.68 -9.66
C TYR A 434 -8.25 -18.59 -11.17
N MET A 435 -7.56 -17.58 -11.69
CA MET A 435 -7.36 -17.51 -13.13
C MET A 435 -6.36 -18.63 -13.41
N THR A 436 -6.91 -19.78 -13.81
CA THR A 436 -6.14 -20.91 -14.26
C THR A 436 -5.20 -20.44 -15.36
N ALA A 437 -4.10 -21.17 -15.58
CA ALA A 437 -3.22 -20.86 -16.69
C ALA A 437 -4.00 -20.72 -18.02
N GLN A 438 -5.03 -21.55 -18.21
CA GLN A 438 -5.91 -21.47 -19.38
C GLN A 438 -6.74 -20.18 -19.43
N GLU A 439 -7.40 -19.80 -18.35
CA GLU A 439 -8.19 -18.55 -18.33
C GLU A 439 -7.29 -17.32 -18.53
N TYR A 440 -6.04 -17.38 -18.07
CA TYR A 440 -5.05 -16.33 -18.30
C TYR A 440 -4.66 -16.24 -19.77
N LEU A 441 -4.42 -17.37 -20.43
CA LEU A 441 -4.12 -17.43 -21.86
C LEU A 441 -5.32 -16.96 -22.72
N ASP A 442 -6.53 -17.36 -22.35
CA ASP A 442 -7.77 -16.94 -23.02
C ASP A 442 -7.97 -15.42 -22.88
N LEU A 443 -7.75 -14.88 -21.67
CA LEU A 443 -7.82 -13.45 -21.43
C LEU A 443 -6.71 -12.69 -22.17
N LEU A 444 -5.48 -13.19 -22.15
CA LEU A 444 -4.33 -12.63 -22.87
C LEU A 444 -4.64 -12.50 -24.38
N SER A 445 -5.20 -13.55 -24.98
CA SER A 445 -5.56 -13.57 -26.40
C SER A 445 -6.69 -12.58 -26.76
N THR A 446 -7.57 -12.26 -25.81
CA THR A 446 -8.75 -11.41 -26.02
C THR A 446 -8.64 -10.02 -25.41
N THR A 447 -7.53 -9.69 -24.78
CA THR A 447 -7.27 -8.37 -24.19
C THR A 447 -7.01 -7.34 -25.28
N ASN A 448 -7.64 -6.17 -25.16
CA ASN A 448 -7.25 -4.97 -25.89
C ASN A 448 -6.32 -4.14 -24.99
N PHE A 449 -5.03 -4.24 -25.24
CA PHE A 449 -3.98 -3.53 -24.55
C PHE A 449 -4.04 -2.03 -24.73
N ASN A 450 -4.73 -1.44 -25.71
CA ASN A 450 -4.95 0.01 -25.72
C ASN A 450 -5.98 0.45 -24.65
N ASN A 451 -6.83 -0.47 -24.16
CA ASN A 451 -7.81 -0.22 -23.12
C ASN A 451 -7.23 -0.48 -21.72
N GLU A 452 -7.21 0.57 -20.89
CA GLU A 452 -6.62 0.50 -19.54
C GLU A 452 -7.31 -0.48 -18.61
N THR A 453 -8.64 -0.54 -18.61
CA THR A 453 -9.41 -1.47 -17.78
C THR A 453 -9.10 -2.91 -18.14
N GLN A 454 -9.02 -3.25 -19.43
CA GLN A 454 -8.69 -4.61 -19.86
C GLN A 454 -7.25 -5.00 -19.52
N ARG A 455 -6.28 -4.07 -19.68
CA ARG A 455 -4.91 -4.26 -19.19
C ARG A 455 -4.88 -4.54 -17.69
N HIS A 456 -5.65 -3.79 -16.91
CA HIS A 456 -5.70 -3.93 -15.46
C HIS A 456 -6.29 -5.28 -15.03
N ILE A 457 -7.36 -5.75 -15.69
CA ILE A 457 -7.96 -7.07 -15.45
C ILE A 457 -6.94 -8.18 -15.70
N LEU A 458 -6.22 -8.14 -16.84
CA LEU A 458 -5.15 -9.11 -17.12
C LEU A 458 -4.03 -9.03 -16.07
N GLY A 459 -3.61 -7.81 -15.73
CA GLY A 459 -2.61 -7.56 -14.70
C GLY A 459 -2.98 -8.17 -13.35
N SER A 460 -4.26 -8.13 -12.95
CA SER A 460 -4.74 -8.68 -11.68
C SER A 460 -4.47 -10.18 -11.49
N GLY A 461 -4.21 -10.91 -12.59
CA GLY A 461 -3.80 -12.32 -12.58
C GLY A 461 -2.28 -12.56 -12.44
N ILE A 462 -1.47 -11.51 -12.29
CA ILE A 462 0.00 -11.58 -12.15
C ILE A 462 0.38 -11.26 -10.70
N GLY A 463 1.17 -12.13 -10.06
CA GLY A 463 1.72 -11.94 -8.71
C GLY A 463 0.76 -12.24 -7.54
N SER A 464 -0.20 -13.15 -7.71
CA SER A 464 -1.08 -13.58 -6.62
C SER A 464 -0.30 -14.39 -5.57
N ALA A 465 -0.51 -14.14 -4.28
CA ALA A 465 0.19 -14.85 -3.20
C ALA A 465 -0.22 -16.34 -3.03
N ARG A 466 -0.82 -16.99 -4.05
CA ARG A 466 -1.25 -18.39 -4.02
C ARG A 466 -1.16 -19.06 -5.41
N PRO A 467 -0.56 -20.27 -5.52
CA PRO A 467 -0.30 -20.95 -6.78
C PRO A 467 -1.55 -21.41 -7.57
N PRO A 468 -1.41 -21.70 -8.88
CA PRO A 468 -0.15 -21.65 -9.65
C PRO A 468 0.14 -20.25 -10.20
N ASP A 469 1.34 -19.73 -9.91
CA ASP A 469 1.82 -18.43 -10.41
C ASP A 469 2.52 -18.52 -11.77
N HIS A 470 2.33 -19.64 -12.48
CA HIS A 470 2.97 -19.93 -13.75
C HIS A 470 1.97 -20.31 -14.85
N VAL A 471 2.36 -20.08 -16.11
CA VAL A 471 1.65 -20.55 -17.30
C VAL A 471 2.60 -21.42 -18.13
N PRO A 472 2.13 -22.53 -18.72
CA PRO A 472 2.98 -23.37 -19.54
C PRO A 472 3.37 -22.61 -20.81
N LEU A 473 4.63 -22.76 -21.23
CA LEU A 473 5.14 -22.18 -22.47
C LEU A 473 5.26 -23.24 -23.56
N GLY A 474 5.76 -24.43 -23.22
CA GLY A 474 5.90 -25.54 -24.15
C GLY A 474 7.13 -26.38 -23.87
N LYS A 475 7.55 -27.17 -24.85
CA LYS A 475 8.78 -27.95 -24.84
C LYS A 475 9.56 -27.80 -26.14
N ASP A 476 10.89 -27.87 -26.06
CA ASP A 476 11.75 -27.84 -27.24
C ASP A 476 11.85 -29.22 -27.92
N GLU A 477 12.72 -29.33 -28.94
CA GLU A 477 12.91 -30.56 -29.71
C GLU A 477 13.55 -31.70 -28.90
N ASP A 478 14.35 -31.35 -27.89
CA ASP A 478 15.04 -32.28 -26.98
C ASP A 478 14.15 -32.72 -25.82
N GLY A 479 12.99 -32.06 -25.66
CA GLY A 479 11.97 -32.40 -24.67
C GLY A 479 12.12 -31.64 -23.36
N ASN A 480 12.99 -30.63 -23.29
CA ASN A 480 13.05 -29.73 -22.14
C ASN A 480 11.76 -28.91 -22.08
N ILE A 481 11.18 -28.79 -20.89
CA ILE A 481 9.88 -28.16 -20.67
C ILE A 481 10.09 -26.76 -20.09
N TYR A 482 9.34 -25.79 -20.59
CA TYR A 482 9.41 -24.39 -20.22
C TYR A 482 8.07 -23.86 -19.72
N ARG A 483 8.13 -22.93 -18.77
CA ARG A 483 6.99 -22.18 -18.25
C ARG A 483 7.33 -20.70 -18.10
N ILE A 484 6.30 -19.88 -18.00
CA ILE A 484 6.42 -18.46 -17.64
C ILE A 484 6.00 -18.33 -16.19
N PHE A 485 6.92 -17.91 -15.32
CA PHE A 485 6.62 -17.45 -13.97
C PHE A 485 6.14 -16.00 -14.02
N ARG A 486 4.86 -15.77 -13.70
CA ARG A 486 4.16 -14.52 -14.03
C ARG A 486 4.68 -13.34 -13.20
N ARG A 487 5.27 -12.33 -13.86
CA ARG A 487 5.78 -11.10 -13.24
C ARG A 487 5.60 -9.88 -14.14
N ARG A 488 5.32 -8.71 -13.57
CA ARG A 488 4.99 -7.48 -14.32
C ARG A 488 6.22 -6.67 -14.74
N ASP A 489 7.37 -7.03 -14.22
CA ASP A 489 8.63 -6.28 -14.21
C ASP A 489 9.83 -7.21 -14.45
N ALA A 490 9.63 -8.30 -15.20
CA ALA A 490 10.67 -9.27 -15.49
C ALA A 490 11.91 -8.62 -16.13
N LEU A 491 11.72 -7.63 -17.01
CA LEU A 491 12.76 -6.89 -17.71
C LEU A 491 12.88 -5.44 -17.21
N LYS A 492 14.12 -4.97 -17.07
CA LYS A 492 14.46 -3.58 -16.70
C LYS A 492 14.52 -2.66 -17.93
N ILE A 493 13.73 -1.59 -17.92
CA ILE A 493 13.79 -0.54 -18.97
C ILE A 493 14.95 0.43 -18.75
N HIS A 494 15.56 0.92 -19.83
CA HIS A 494 16.54 2.01 -19.75
C HIS A 494 15.78 3.34 -19.72
N ALA A 495 15.62 3.94 -18.54
CA ALA A 495 14.85 5.16 -18.34
C ALA A 495 15.44 6.35 -19.11
N GLN A 496 14.59 7.07 -19.86
CA GLN A 496 14.86 8.41 -20.37
C GLN A 496 13.56 9.21 -20.40
N THR A 497 13.49 10.25 -19.58
CA THR A 497 12.31 11.10 -19.39
C THR A 497 11.93 11.78 -20.70
N ILE A 498 10.78 11.44 -21.29
CA ILE A 498 10.18 12.23 -22.37
C ILE A 498 9.13 13.17 -21.75
N PRO A 499 9.38 14.48 -21.66
CA PRO A 499 8.58 15.41 -20.84
C PRO A 499 7.12 15.64 -21.30
N SER A 500 6.66 15.02 -22.39
CA SER A 500 5.42 15.41 -23.08
C SER A 500 4.46 14.26 -23.42
N ARG A 501 4.67 13.03 -22.92
CA ARG A 501 3.78 11.89 -23.21
C ARG A 501 3.50 11.06 -21.94
N THR A 502 2.30 10.48 -21.87
CA THR A 502 1.95 9.54 -20.78
C THR A 502 2.71 8.24 -20.97
N VAL A 503 3.75 8.04 -20.16
CA VAL A 503 4.50 6.79 -20.07
C VAL A 503 3.58 5.72 -19.48
N LEU A 504 3.50 4.58 -20.16
CA LEU A 504 2.82 3.39 -19.64
C LEU A 504 3.79 2.72 -18.67
N GLY A 505 3.32 2.41 -17.46
CA GLY A 505 4.17 1.84 -16.41
C GLY A 505 4.88 0.55 -16.82
N HIS A 506 5.74 0.02 -15.95
CA HIS A 506 6.72 -1.03 -16.25
C HIS A 506 6.20 -2.29 -16.95
N SER A 507 4.90 -2.61 -16.89
CA SER A 507 4.30 -3.77 -17.56
C SER A 507 4.19 -3.64 -19.08
N VAL A 508 4.27 -2.43 -19.65
CA VAL A 508 4.29 -2.21 -21.10
C VAL A 508 5.60 -1.54 -21.48
N ILE A 509 6.35 -2.16 -22.38
CA ILE A 509 7.71 -1.75 -22.74
C ILE A 509 7.88 -1.59 -24.25
N GLY A 510 8.83 -0.75 -24.65
CA GLY A 510 9.34 -0.69 -26.01
C GLY A 510 10.58 -1.57 -26.16
N ILE A 511 10.65 -2.36 -27.23
CA ILE A 511 11.79 -3.23 -27.56
C ILE A 511 12.36 -2.79 -28.90
N HIS A 512 13.66 -2.53 -28.94
CA HIS A 512 14.39 -2.20 -30.17
C HIS A 512 15.34 -3.34 -30.52
N THR A 513 15.17 -3.96 -31.69
CA THR A 513 15.88 -5.18 -32.10
C THR A 513 17.01 -4.92 -33.09
N ASN A 514 17.18 -3.69 -33.59
CA ASN A 514 18.25 -3.33 -34.52
C ASN A 514 18.93 -2.00 -34.12
N PRO A 515 20.25 -1.98 -33.87
CA PRO A 515 20.98 -0.76 -33.50
C PRO A 515 21.16 0.27 -34.64
N ALA A 516 20.98 -0.12 -35.91
CA ALA A 516 21.29 0.73 -37.07
C ALA A 516 20.18 1.71 -37.49
N HIS A 517 18.98 1.61 -36.91
CA HIS A 517 17.86 2.54 -37.16
C HIS A 517 17.74 3.56 -36.02
N THR A 518 18.76 4.39 -35.86
CA THR A 518 18.62 5.69 -35.21
C THR A 518 18.21 6.69 -36.29
N LEU A 519 16.98 7.20 -36.22
CA LEU A 519 16.54 8.30 -37.10
C LEU A 519 17.34 9.55 -36.75
N SER A 520 18.48 9.74 -37.43
CA SER A 520 19.14 11.04 -37.53
C SER A 520 18.27 11.93 -38.41
N HIS A 521 17.46 12.80 -37.83
CA HIS A 521 17.24 14.14 -38.36
C HIS A 521 16.52 15.05 -37.35
N THR A 522 17.26 16.06 -36.88
CA THR A 522 16.72 17.38 -36.51
C THR A 522 15.83 17.90 -37.64
N LYS A 523 14.52 17.79 -37.48
CA LYS A 523 13.57 18.73 -38.05
C LYS A 523 12.69 19.21 -36.91
N GLU A 524 12.77 20.51 -36.63
CA GLU A 524 11.78 21.22 -35.82
C GLU A 524 10.39 20.77 -36.27
N ILE A 525 9.65 20.10 -35.38
CA ILE A 525 8.24 19.81 -35.60
C ILE A 525 7.51 21.11 -35.27
N SER A 526 7.53 22.05 -36.21
CA SER A 526 6.49 23.07 -36.31
C SER A 526 5.15 22.40 -36.57
N GLU A 527 4.07 22.97 -36.05
CA GLU A 527 2.68 22.50 -35.98
C GLU A 527 1.97 22.11 -37.31
N GLU A 528 2.68 21.87 -38.41
CA GLU A 528 2.10 21.39 -39.67
C GLU A 528 2.98 20.31 -40.30
N SER A 529 2.80 19.05 -39.87
CA SER A 529 3.15 17.90 -40.71
C SER A 529 1.99 16.91 -40.70
N THR A 530 1.31 16.82 -41.83
CA THR A 530 0.15 15.94 -42.08
C THR A 530 0.54 14.60 -42.68
N GLU A 531 1.80 14.16 -42.54
CA GLU A 531 2.18 12.79 -42.86
C GLU A 531 2.12 11.94 -41.58
N SER A 532 1.40 10.82 -41.66
CA SER A 532 1.04 10.02 -40.49
C SER A 532 2.28 9.38 -39.86
N ASN A 533 2.45 9.57 -38.55
CA ASN A 533 3.36 8.80 -37.68
C ASN A 533 3.05 7.27 -37.67
N GLU A 534 2.19 6.79 -38.57
CA GLU A 534 1.69 5.42 -38.67
C GLU A 534 2.64 4.50 -39.44
N THR A 535 3.55 5.05 -40.27
CA THR A 535 4.46 4.24 -41.10
C THR A 535 5.83 3.97 -40.47
N ASP A 536 6.28 4.80 -39.53
CA ASP A 536 7.65 4.72 -39.01
C ASP A 536 7.85 3.56 -38.03
N ASP A 537 6.83 3.21 -37.23
CA ASP A 537 6.87 2.04 -36.32
C ASP A 537 6.89 0.69 -37.06
N LEU A 538 6.49 0.66 -38.33
CA LEU A 538 6.56 -0.53 -39.20
C LEU A 538 7.89 -0.65 -39.96
N GLN A 539 8.68 0.43 -40.04
CA GLN A 539 9.93 0.47 -40.79
C GLN A 539 11.20 0.48 -39.90
N SER A 540 11.10 0.83 -38.61
CA SER A 540 12.23 0.86 -37.67
C SER A 540 12.26 -0.40 -36.77
N GLY A 541 13.36 -1.16 -36.79
CA GLY A 541 13.47 -2.47 -36.12
C GLY A 541 13.11 -2.48 -34.63
N GLY A 542 11.95 -3.03 -34.29
CA GLY A 542 11.49 -3.31 -32.92
C GLY A 542 9.96 -3.29 -32.78
N PHE A 543 9.43 -3.31 -31.55
CA PHE A 543 7.98 -3.38 -31.27
C PHE A 543 7.64 -3.00 -29.81
N THR A 544 6.37 -2.72 -29.53
CA THR A 544 5.86 -2.59 -28.15
C THR A 544 5.40 -3.95 -27.61
N ALA A 545 5.60 -4.21 -26.33
CA ALA A 545 5.26 -5.47 -25.71
C ALA A 545 4.69 -5.32 -24.31
N TYR A 546 3.87 -6.28 -23.89
CA TYR A 546 3.40 -6.44 -22.52
C TYR A 546 4.20 -7.55 -21.83
N GLN A 547 4.76 -7.28 -20.65
CA GLN A 547 5.55 -8.24 -19.90
C GLN A 547 4.66 -9.34 -19.31
N LEU A 548 5.03 -10.62 -19.52
CA LEU A 548 4.29 -11.76 -18.99
C LEU A 548 4.98 -12.39 -17.79
N GLY A 549 6.32 -12.44 -17.78
CA GLY A 549 7.07 -12.99 -16.67
C GLY A 549 8.44 -13.55 -17.06
N GLN A 550 9.13 -14.11 -16.07
CA GLN A 550 10.42 -14.81 -16.26
C GLN A 550 10.18 -16.20 -16.85
N VAL A 551 11.10 -16.68 -17.68
CA VAL A 551 11.02 -17.99 -18.30
C VAL A 551 11.91 -18.94 -17.54
N GLU A 552 11.30 -20.02 -17.09
CA GLU A 552 11.95 -21.10 -16.34
C GLU A 552 11.85 -22.39 -17.15
N HIS A 553 12.82 -23.27 -16.98
CA HIS A 553 12.76 -24.62 -17.52
C HIS A 553 12.79 -25.66 -16.39
N PHE A 554 12.29 -26.86 -16.68
CA PHE A 554 12.30 -27.98 -15.75
C PHE A 554 13.56 -28.82 -15.95
N SER A 555 14.24 -29.19 -14.85
CA SER A 555 15.48 -30.00 -14.87
C SER A 555 15.31 -31.43 -14.32
N GLY A 556 14.08 -31.86 -13.99
CA GLY A 556 13.80 -33.17 -13.40
C GLY A 556 13.51 -34.30 -14.40
N ASP A 557 13.76 -35.54 -13.97
CA ASP A 557 13.45 -36.76 -14.75
C ASP A 557 11.96 -37.16 -14.70
N ASP A 558 11.20 -36.68 -13.70
CA ASP A 558 9.80 -37.02 -13.47
C ASP A 558 8.87 -35.86 -13.85
N THR A 559 8.21 -36.00 -15.00
CA THR A 559 7.26 -35.01 -15.53
C THR A 559 5.81 -35.27 -15.12
N SER A 560 5.57 -36.23 -14.20
CA SER A 560 4.21 -36.61 -13.78
C SER A 560 3.52 -35.54 -12.93
N ASP A 561 4.28 -34.65 -12.29
CA ASP A 561 3.76 -33.53 -11.51
C ASP A 561 4.58 -32.24 -11.74
N LEU A 562 4.25 -31.52 -12.83
CA LEU A 562 4.84 -30.23 -13.20
C LEU A 562 4.26 -29.04 -12.38
N SER A 563 3.46 -29.32 -11.33
CA SER A 563 2.76 -28.29 -10.54
C SER A 563 3.50 -27.86 -9.26
N HIS A 564 4.58 -28.55 -8.86
CA HIS A 564 5.33 -28.29 -7.62
C HIS A 564 6.59 -27.40 -7.83
N ASP A 565 6.89 -26.58 -6.80
CA ASP A 565 7.89 -25.49 -6.84
C ASP A 565 9.37 -25.88 -6.65
N TYR A 566 9.73 -27.17 -6.68
CA TYR A 566 11.08 -27.56 -6.20
C TYR A 566 12.19 -27.71 -7.25
N HIS A 567 11.92 -27.66 -8.56
CA HIS A 567 12.94 -27.91 -9.60
C HIS A 567 12.73 -27.15 -10.93
N TRP A 568 12.51 -25.84 -10.87
CA TRP A 568 12.48 -24.98 -12.06
C TRP A 568 13.64 -24.00 -12.00
N ASP A 569 14.41 -23.95 -13.08
CA ASP A 569 15.64 -23.19 -13.18
C ASP A 569 15.42 -22.00 -14.16
N PRO A 570 15.87 -20.79 -13.82
CA PRO A 570 15.70 -19.62 -14.67
C PRO A 570 16.53 -19.76 -15.95
N THR A 571 15.93 -19.45 -17.09
CA THR A 571 16.61 -19.48 -18.39
C THR A 571 17.43 -18.23 -18.70
N GLY A 572 17.26 -17.15 -17.92
CA GLY A 572 17.77 -15.82 -18.24
C GLY A 572 16.93 -15.05 -19.27
N PHE A 573 15.83 -15.62 -19.75
CA PHE A 573 14.89 -14.96 -20.64
C PHE A 573 13.60 -14.57 -19.90
N ALA A 574 12.95 -13.52 -20.40
CA ALA A 574 11.58 -13.14 -20.06
C ALA A 574 10.65 -13.35 -21.26
N ALA A 575 9.40 -13.70 -20.98
CA ALA A 575 8.36 -13.79 -22.00
C ALA A 575 7.56 -12.49 -22.06
N VAL A 576 7.29 -12.02 -23.28
CA VAL A 576 6.49 -10.82 -23.55
C VAL A 576 5.47 -11.09 -24.64
N ALA A 577 4.31 -10.44 -24.57
CA ALA A 577 3.33 -10.42 -25.66
C ALA A 577 3.60 -9.19 -26.55
N ARG A 578 3.98 -9.42 -27.82
CA ARG A 578 4.12 -8.33 -28.80
C ARG A 578 2.75 -7.73 -29.09
N LEU A 579 2.63 -6.41 -29.06
CA LEU A 579 1.37 -5.70 -29.25
C LEU A 579 1.28 -5.13 -30.68
N SER A 580 0.12 -5.33 -31.31
CA SER A 580 -0.26 -4.63 -32.53
C SER A 580 -0.67 -3.18 -32.22
N LEU A 581 -0.77 -2.34 -33.26
CA LEU A 581 -1.33 -0.98 -33.14
C LEU A 581 -2.80 -0.96 -32.67
N SER A 582 -3.54 -2.05 -32.90
CA SER A 582 -4.91 -2.21 -32.37
C SER A 582 -4.94 -2.65 -30.91
N GLY A 583 -3.78 -2.81 -30.27
CA GLY A 583 -3.64 -3.26 -28.90
C GLY A 583 -3.92 -4.75 -28.74
N ARG A 584 -3.67 -5.58 -29.74
CA ARG A 584 -3.85 -7.05 -29.65
C ARG A 584 -2.49 -7.74 -29.55
N ALA A 585 -2.43 -8.86 -28.83
CA ALA A 585 -1.24 -9.70 -28.83
C ALA A 585 -1.05 -10.35 -30.22
N GLU A 586 0.08 -10.12 -30.86
CA GLU A 586 0.45 -10.71 -32.17
C GLU A 586 1.25 -12.01 -32.02
N GLY A 587 1.77 -12.27 -30.83
CA GLY A 587 2.53 -13.47 -30.49
C GLY A 587 3.31 -13.30 -29.19
N ILE A 588 3.93 -14.39 -28.74
CA ILE A 588 4.79 -14.45 -27.56
C ILE A 588 6.24 -14.45 -28.02
N TYR A 589 7.04 -13.59 -27.41
CA TYR A 589 8.46 -13.44 -27.67
C TYR A 589 9.25 -13.68 -26.39
N LEU A 590 10.38 -14.35 -26.54
CA LEU A 590 11.42 -14.43 -25.52
C LEU A 590 12.37 -13.27 -25.70
N VAL A 591 12.78 -12.64 -24.61
CA VAL A 591 13.72 -11.53 -24.58
C VAL A 591 14.75 -11.80 -23.50
N PHE A 592 16.04 -11.74 -23.84
CA PHE A 592 17.11 -11.97 -22.88
C PHE A 592 17.18 -10.83 -21.86
N ASP A 593 17.23 -11.16 -20.58
CA ASP A 593 17.37 -10.19 -19.50
C ASP A 593 18.85 -9.82 -19.32
N PHE A 594 19.25 -8.70 -19.91
CA PHE A 594 20.60 -8.16 -19.76
C PHE A 594 20.87 -7.62 -18.35
N TYR A 595 19.87 -7.50 -17.47
CA TYR A 595 20.00 -6.99 -16.10
C TYR A 595 19.20 -7.86 -15.12
N PRO A 596 19.60 -9.13 -14.90
CA PRO A 596 18.88 -10.03 -14.04
C PRO A 596 18.87 -9.57 -12.57
N GLU A 597 17.99 -10.16 -11.78
CA GLU A 597 17.90 -9.89 -10.34
C GLU A 597 19.13 -10.41 -9.61
N ASP A 598 19.58 -9.65 -8.61
CA ASP A 598 20.65 -10.04 -7.69
C ASP A 598 20.11 -11.09 -6.70
N PRO A 599 20.59 -12.34 -6.76
CA PRO A 599 20.11 -13.42 -5.90
C PRO A 599 20.31 -13.16 -4.40
N GLN A 600 21.23 -12.27 -4.01
CA GLN A 600 21.58 -12.00 -2.61
C GLN A 600 20.74 -10.90 -1.97
N HIS A 601 20.11 -10.03 -2.76
CA HIS A 601 19.42 -8.82 -2.27
C HIS A 601 17.93 -8.77 -2.63
N GLY A 602 17.40 -9.82 -3.25
CA GLY A 602 15.98 -9.94 -3.60
C GLY A 602 15.53 -8.98 -4.71
N ASP A 603 14.23 -9.01 -5.01
CA ASP A 603 13.55 -8.43 -6.18
C ASP A 603 13.89 -6.98 -6.58
N MET A 604 14.54 -6.20 -5.71
CA MET A 604 14.77 -4.77 -5.91
C MET A 604 16.17 -4.38 -6.38
N ASN A 605 17.13 -5.31 -6.37
CA ASN A 605 18.47 -5.06 -6.88
C ASN A 605 18.70 -5.89 -8.14
N ARG A 606 19.00 -5.22 -9.25
CA ARG A 606 19.46 -5.87 -10.49
C ARG A 606 20.98 -5.88 -10.51
N THR A 607 21.56 -6.94 -11.05
CA THR A 607 23.00 -7.01 -11.25
C THR A 607 23.46 -5.95 -12.25
N ASP A 608 24.78 -5.77 -12.31
CA ASP A 608 25.39 -5.12 -13.46
C ASP A 608 24.97 -5.84 -14.75
N ARG A 609 25.03 -5.08 -15.84
CA ARG A 609 24.69 -5.56 -17.16
C ARG A 609 25.49 -6.82 -17.51
N ILE A 610 24.81 -7.86 -18.00
CA ILE A 610 25.46 -9.02 -18.60
C ILE A 610 26.03 -8.62 -19.96
N ASP A 611 27.37 -8.57 -20.06
CA ASP A 611 28.11 -8.24 -21.27
C ASP A 611 29.19 -9.27 -21.61
N ASP A 612 29.19 -10.45 -20.97
CA ASP A 612 30.11 -11.56 -21.28
C ASP A 612 29.79 -12.22 -22.63
N GLU A 613 30.73 -12.95 -23.23
CA GLU A 613 30.56 -13.54 -24.57
C GLU A 613 29.45 -14.63 -24.62
N ASP A 614 29.00 -15.12 -23.47
CA ASP A 614 28.05 -16.22 -23.30
C ASP A 614 26.61 -15.72 -23.01
N TRP A 615 26.34 -14.41 -23.15
CA TRP A 615 24.99 -13.85 -22.96
C TRP A 615 23.97 -14.48 -23.93
N GLY A 616 22.72 -14.65 -23.53
CA GLY A 616 21.64 -15.06 -24.44
C GLY A 616 21.75 -16.47 -25.03
N LEU A 617 22.51 -17.37 -24.39
CA LEU A 617 22.50 -18.78 -24.74
C LEU A 617 21.20 -19.42 -24.27
N TRP A 618 20.48 -20.05 -25.20
CA TRP A 618 19.33 -20.89 -24.87
C TRP A 618 19.79 -22.17 -24.16
N TYR A 619 18.94 -22.70 -23.28
CA TYR A 619 19.33 -23.63 -22.21
C TYR A 619 19.97 -24.96 -22.67
N ASP A 620 19.79 -25.37 -23.94
CA ASP A 620 20.47 -26.55 -24.48
C ASP A 620 21.67 -26.18 -25.38
N LYS A 621 22.68 -27.05 -25.36
CA LYS A 621 24.08 -26.87 -25.82
C LYS A 621 24.30 -26.54 -27.30
N ASP A 622 23.27 -26.15 -28.02
CA ASP A 622 23.27 -25.84 -29.44
C ASP A 622 23.59 -24.37 -29.73
N GLU A 623 24.56 -23.76 -29.03
CA GLU A 623 25.16 -22.43 -29.32
C GLU A 623 24.16 -21.33 -29.81
N THR A 624 22.87 -21.45 -29.47
CA THR A 624 21.83 -20.65 -30.11
C THR A 624 21.69 -19.40 -29.28
N GLN A 625 22.59 -18.48 -29.57
CA GLN A 625 22.69 -17.17 -28.95
C GLN A 625 21.71 -16.21 -29.60
N PHE A 626 20.77 -15.67 -28.81
CA PHE A 626 19.84 -14.64 -29.26
C PHE A 626 19.40 -13.74 -28.11
N SER A 627 18.94 -12.54 -28.47
CA SER A 627 18.41 -11.55 -27.52
C SER A 627 16.89 -11.46 -27.57
N CYS A 628 16.29 -11.82 -28.70
CA CYS A 628 14.85 -11.81 -28.91
C CYS A 628 14.44 -12.85 -29.95
N ALA A 629 13.40 -13.63 -29.68
CA ALA A 629 12.84 -14.58 -30.65
C ALA A 629 11.35 -14.79 -30.39
N ARG A 630 10.56 -14.99 -31.44
CA ARG A 630 9.16 -15.40 -31.32
C ARG A 630 9.06 -16.90 -31.07
N VAL A 631 8.21 -17.28 -30.13
CA VAL A 631 7.94 -18.68 -29.74
C VAL A 631 6.49 -19.12 -29.94
N ALA A 632 5.56 -18.19 -30.11
CA ALA A 632 4.16 -18.51 -30.40
C ALA A 632 3.49 -17.39 -31.21
N ASN A 633 2.61 -17.73 -32.15
CA ASN A 633 1.78 -16.75 -32.86
C ASN A 633 0.54 -16.39 -32.03
N ALA A 634 -0.15 -15.32 -32.39
CA ALA A 634 -1.42 -14.93 -31.75
C ALA A 634 -2.45 -16.08 -31.66
N SER A 635 -2.53 -16.91 -32.70
CA SER A 635 -3.44 -18.08 -32.75
C SER A 635 -3.08 -19.17 -31.76
N ASP A 636 -1.82 -19.21 -31.34
CA ASP A 636 -1.25 -20.30 -30.56
C ASP A 636 -1.38 -20.02 -29.05
N ILE A 637 -1.55 -18.75 -28.66
CA ILE A 637 -1.63 -18.31 -27.26
C ILE A 637 -2.62 -19.14 -26.43
N PRO A 638 -3.88 -19.36 -26.86
CA PRO A 638 -4.83 -20.17 -26.07
C PRO A 638 -4.46 -21.65 -25.98
N SER A 639 -3.52 -22.13 -26.80
CA SER A 639 -3.13 -23.55 -26.90
C SER A 639 -1.79 -23.85 -26.22
N LEU A 640 -1.16 -22.85 -25.58
CA LEU A 640 0.09 -23.07 -24.85
C LEU A 640 -0.13 -24.09 -23.72
N SER A 641 0.73 -25.09 -23.69
CA SER A 641 0.70 -26.22 -22.76
C SER A 641 2.10 -26.82 -22.69
N HIS A 642 2.42 -27.65 -21.71
CA HIS A 642 3.76 -28.28 -21.63
C HIS A 642 4.08 -29.19 -22.84
N ASP A 643 3.06 -29.57 -23.63
CA ASP A 643 3.22 -30.34 -24.88
C ASP A 643 3.30 -29.47 -26.14
N PHE A 644 3.08 -28.16 -26.02
CA PHE A 644 3.22 -27.23 -27.13
C PHE A 644 4.67 -27.23 -27.63
N ARG A 645 4.88 -27.45 -28.93
CA ARG A 645 6.22 -27.45 -29.52
C ARG A 645 6.72 -26.02 -29.64
N LEU A 646 7.77 -25.67 -28.90
CA LEU A 646 8.44 -24.38 -28.99
C LEU A 646 9.40 -24.37 -30.16
N GLU A 647 9.12 -23.51 -31.15
CA GLU A 647 9.99 -23.27 -32.29
C GLU A 647 10.38 -21.78 -32.31
N LEU A 648 11.69 -21.51 -32.32
CA LEU A 648 12.22 -20.15 -32.39
C LEU A 648 12.10 -19.60 -33.81
N SER A 649 11.45 -18.46 -33.97
CA SER A 649 11.33 -17.72 -35.23
C SER A 649 11.57 -16.23 -35.00
N GLU A 650 11.75 -15.44 -36.07
CA GLU A 650 12.03 -13.99 -35.95
C GLU A 650 13.21 -13.67 -35.00
N ILE A 651 14.27 -14.47 -35.09
CA ILE A 651 15.41 -14.42 -34.17
C ILE A 651 16.25 -13.16 -34.41
N SER A 652 16.40 -12.34 -33.38
CA SER A 652 17.40 -11.28 -33.31
C SER A 652 18.62 -11.76 -32.53
N LYS A 653 19.79 -11.63 -33.17
CA LYS A 653 21.10 -11.91 -32.57
C LYS A 653 21.82 -10.65 -32.08
N HIS A 654 21.18 -9.49 -32.20
CA HIS A 654 21.74 -8.22 -31.72
C HIS A 654 21.16 -7.89 -30.36
N GLN A 655 21.96 -7.36 -29.45
CA GLN A 655 21.48 -6.92 -28.14
C GLN A 655 20.24 -6.02 -28.29
N VAL A 656 19.16 -6.37 -27.60
CA VAL A 656 17.96 -5.55 -27.59
C VAL A 656 18.18 -4.33 -26.69
N ARG A 657 17.56 -3.21 -27.06
CA ARG A 657 17.43 -2.07 -26.16
C ARG A 657 15.99 -1.99 -25.68
N LEU A 658 15.81 -1.88 -24.36
CA LEU A 658 14.52 -1.72 -23.72
C LEU A 658 14.27 -0.25 -23.42
N GLY A 659 13.10 0.25 -23.80
CA GLY A 659 12.68 1.63 -23.62
C GLY A 659 11.24 1.73 -23.13
N GLU A 660 10.79 2.95 -22.93
CA GLU A 660 9.43 3.25 -22.51
C GLU A 660 8.42 2.98 -23.65
N ALA A 661 7.21 2.59 -23.29
CA ALA A 661 6.05 2.65 -24.17
C ALA A 661 5.16 3.82 -23.74
N VAL A 662 4.59 4.53 -24.71
CA VAL A 662 3.76 5.71 -24.45
C VAL A 662 2.42 5.58 -25.16
N LEU A 663 1.40 6.23 -24.61
CA LEU A 663 0.13 6.36 -25.30
C LEU A 663 0.19 7.55 -26.28
N ALA A 664 0.03 7.26 -27.57
CA ALA A 664 -0.13 8.28 -28.60
C ALA A 664 -1.45 9.04 -28.41
N SER A 665 -1.56 10.21 -29.03
CA SER A 665 -2.77 11.06 -28.94
C SER A 665 -4.04 10.39 -29.45
N ASN A 666 -3.91 9.39 -30.34
CA ASN A 666 -5.01 8.58 -30.84
C ASN A 666 -5.36 7.37 -29.94
N GLY A 667 -4.70 7.22 -28.79
CA GLY A 667 -4.92 6.12 -27.84
C GLY A 667 -4.19 4.82 -28.18
N THR A 668 -3.30 4.81 -29.18
CA THR A 668 -2.47 3.66 -29.53
C THR A 668 -1.20 3.62 -28.70
N ILE A 669 -0.80 2.43 -28.26
CA ILE A 669 0.50 2.21 -27.62
C ILE A 669 1.59 2.23 -28.69
N ILE A 670 2.60 3.09 -28.50
CA ILE A 670 3.76 3.21 -29.39
C ILE A 670 5.06 3.21 -28.58
N ARG A 671 6.18 2.91 -29.23
CA ARG A 671 7.50 3.02 -28.59
C ARG A 671 7.87 4.48 -28.37
N ALA A 672 8.57 4.76 -27.28
CA ALA A 672 9.29 6.01 -27.12
C ALA A 672 10.56 5.98 -28.00
N GLU A 673 10.56 6.67 -29.15
CA GLU A 673 11.79 6.84 -29.93
C GLU A 673 12.74 7.82 -29.24
N THR A 674 14.02 7.45 -29.17
CA THR A 674 15.07 8.27 -28.57
C THR A 674 15.46 9.41 -29.52
N ILE A 675 15.48 10.66 -29.03
CA ILE A 675 16.31 11.72 -29.64
C ILE A 675 17.73 11.48 -29.13
N VAL A 676 18.65 11.10 -30.01
CA VAL A 676 20.07 11.00 -29.66
C VAL A 676 20.69 12.40 -29.81
N GLU A 677 21.05 13.03 -28.71
CA GLU A 677 22.22 13.91 -28.72
C GLU A 677 23.45 13.00 -28.57
N ASP A 678 24.39 13.09 -29.50
CA ASP A 678 25.55 12.19 -29.64
C ASP A 678 26.35 12.00 -28.33
N LEU A 679 26.79 10.74 -28.13
CA LEU A 679 27.83 10.17 -27.25
C LEU A 679 28.60 11.10 -26.29
#